data_AF-A0A2C6E990-F1
#
_entry.id   AF-A0A2C6E990-F1
#
_cell.length_a   1.000
_cell.length_b   1.000
_cell.length_c   1.000
_cell.angle_alpha   90.00
_cell.angle_beta   90.00
_cell.angle_gamma   90.00
#
_symmetry.space_group_name_H-M   'P 1'
#
loop_
_entity.id
_entity.type
_entity.pdbx_description
1 polymer ?
#
loop_
_entity_poly.entity_id
_entity_poly.type
_entity_poly.pdbx_seq_one_letter_code
_entity_poly.pdbx_strand_id
1 'polypeptide(L)'
;MNTQTIINQCLEQGVRLSVENGNLQIDAPKGGLNNEMITILRENKAQLIEFINKFSAQKSAVEKQKLKRAVIDGPIPLSFAQQRLWIIDRIEQGSAQYNMSAAFKLDGSLNQAAFIATIDAVIERHEILRTVYKETNDKCEQVIRDQVDSAVTIIDFTHLQGDDLYDEIRSLAEQDALKPFDLQNDTMLRVQLIKASGSEHYVLFNMHHIASDGWSLGVLVKEFLEVYTAYSQGKPNPLVELEVQYKDYAHWQRQWLQGEVFENEVGYWREQLKDLPATHSLPLDRSRPAQQGFLGNSLRRELSVALTKKLDTYCQQQGVTQFMALQTIYALLVGQWSAEEDVVMGTPVAGRIHQNVEPLIGFFLNNLVLRTDLSGNPSFNELIASNRTTLLEAFEHQHLPFDALVEDLNPERSSSHQPMFQLWFVLQNHDSGTFQLPGLEMSDPEEILSGVDVVNFDISLSAAVEEGKLVLAWQYKSELFDAHTMENFAQSFEALLANAIANGDEKISTISGVTEGTLQPWQNANERTFENKTNLIKSIFEFAKQNPDAIALRVEDEAISYGELAAKVSEFSQQLTALGVVTESPVGICVDRSIEQLIAQLAVMHAGGAYVPLDAGAPNDRIEYIIADTGLHIVVAQSHYNDKFKDINCQTLTIDHTQLVATGEISVDDINLSAEQLAYVLYTSGSTGKPKGVAVQHGNLVNLANSMKLLLSERGVSGQYRWAWNAPMIFDASVQALTQLAFGVELNLLKDELRKDPSKLLSYLTENKIDVLDTTPALVDLVLREANEQGVALPNLLIGGEAISSELWQKVASHASEHQRFALNVYGPTECTVNATFSDITAESVPNIGRPLPNCQTYILNDALAPLAAGAKGEIYIGGEGVARGYFNNDVLTEERFIESATFGRIYKTGDLGRWLADGTIEYLGRSDFQVKLRGYRIELNEIESVILEDAGVTDAAVLVKDEQLVAYVAGADVNQNRLSDWMKAKLPAYMVAATIIEVEEIPLTKNGKQDRKALLSIELEEVIDDYIAPRSEMEARLQTIWQDLLGKESISMDDNFFAIGGHSLLGIRVASACREQLSIEIPLKVLMENPTIQALAEQCELYEKQKLVMSSSVARDDDERMVI
;
A
#
# COMPACT_ATOMS: atom_id res chain seq x y z
N MET A 1 38.84 -21.49 -14.08
CA MET A 1 37.61 -22.25 -13.75
C MET A 1 37.52 -22.29 -12.24
N ASN A 2 36.36 -22.04 -11.63
CA ASN A 2 36.22 -22.18 -10.17
C ASN A 2 36.34 -23.67 -9.79
N THR A 3 36.97 -23.98 -8.67
CA THR A 3 37.16 -25.32 -8.11
C THR A 3 35.86 -26.15 -8.09
N GLN A 4 34.72 -25.52 -7.80
CA GLN A 4 33.40 -26.18 -7.83
C GLN A 4 33.00 -26.64 -9.25
N THR A 5 33.26 -25.81 -10.26
CA THR A 5 32.98 -26.14 -11.67
C THR A 5 33.81 -27.34 -12.13
N ILE A 6 35.07 -27.42 -11.72
CA ILE A 6 35.97 -28.53 -12.05
C ILE A 6 35.48 -29.84 -11.41
N ILE A 7 35.03 -29.78 -10.15
CA ILE A 7 34.49 -30.94 -9.42
C ILE A 7 33.19 -31.43 -10.06
N ASN A 8 32.27 -30.52 -10.42
CA ASN A 8 31.02 -30.87 -11.09
C ASN A 8 31.28 -31.55 -12.45
N GLN A 9 32.18 -31.01 -13.26
CA GLN A 9 32.58 -31.63 -14.53
C GLN A 9 33.22 -33.01 -14.34
N CYS A 10 34.00 -33.21 -13.27
CA CYS A 10 34.52 -34.52 -12.93
C CYS A 10 33.40 -35.50 -12.58
N LEU A 11 32.43 -35.09 -11.75
CA LEU A 11 31.29 -35.92 -11.36
C LEU A 11 30.41 -36.31 -12.55
N GLU A 12 30.15 -35.38 -13.48
CA GLU A 12 29.43 -35.63 -14.73
C GLU A 12 30.10 -36.68 -15.61
N GLN A 13 31.43 -36.76 -15.58
CA GLN A 13 32.23 -37.76 -16.31
C GLN A 13 32.46 -39.05 -15.49
N GLY A 14 31.83 -39.17 -14.32
CA GLY A 14 32.01 -40.30 -13.40
C GLY A 14 33.37 -40.34 -12.71
N VAL A 15 34.13 -39.24 -12.75
CA VAL A 15 35.44 -39.08 -12.10
C VAL A 15 35.21 -38.60 -10.67
N ARG A 16 35.68 -39.37 -9.70
CA ARG A 16 35.67 -39.03 -8.28
C ARG A 16 37.04 -38.53 -7.85
N LEU A 17 37.04 -37.40 -7.15
CA LEU A 17 38.23 -36.81 -6.55
C LEU A 17 38.19 -37.03 -5.04
N SER A 18 39.30 -37.46 -4.45
CA SER A 18 39.46 -37.55 -3.00
C SER A 18 40.86 -37.10 -2.60
N VAL A 19 41.10 -36.86 -1.31
CA VAL A 19 42.43 -36.52 -0.79
C VAL A 19 42.88 -37.61 0.16
N GLU A 20 43.98 -38.29 -0.17
CA GLU A 20 44.61 -39.28 0.70
C GLU A 20 46.08 -38.92 0.93
N ASN A 21 46.50 -38.86 2.19
CA ASN A 21 47.86 -38.49 2.61
C ASN A 21 48.36 -37.17 1.98
N GLY A 22 47.47 -36.17 1.86
CA GLY A 22 47.79 -34.86 1.28
C GLY A 22 47.93 -34.84 -0.25
N ASN A 23 47.55 -35.92 -0.94
CA ASN A 23 47.55 -35.99 -2.39
C ASN A 23 46.13 -36.17 -2.95
N LEU A 24 45.85 -35.45 -4.03
CA LEU A 24 44.63 -35.61 -4.82
C LEU A 24 44.65 -36.98 -5.51
N GLN A 25 43.72 -37.85 -5.12
CA GLN A 25 43.42 -39.12 -5.74
C GLN A 25 42.28 -38.94 -6.74
N ILE A 26 42.35 -39.70 -7.83
CA ILE A 26 41.39 -39.62 -8.93
C ILE A 26 40.95 -41.05 -9.24
N ASP A 27 39.68 -41.35 -9.00
CA ASP A 27 39.04 -42.59 -9.39
C ASP A 27 38.15 -42.32 -10.60
N ALA A 28 38.37 -43.01 -11.72
CA ALA A 28 37.69 -42.72 -12.98
C ALA A 28 37.39 -44.01 -13.76
N PRO A 29 36.23 -44.10 -14.42
CA PRO A 29 35.92 -45.19 -15.33
C PRO A 29 36.88 -45.22 -16.53
N LYS A 30 37.07 -46.38 -17.16
CA LYS A 30 37.95 -46.53 -18.33
C LYS A 30 37.53 -45.57 -19.46
N GLY A 31 38.38 -44.59 -19.75
CA GLY A 31 38.12 -43.54 -20.76
C GLY A 31 37.52 -42.25 -20.20
N GLY A 32 37.24 -42.16 -18.90
CA GLY A 32 36.65 -40.99 -18.23
C GLY A 32 37.63 -39.84 -17.93
N LEU A 33 38.92 -39.99 -18.25
CA LEU A 33 39.94 -38.93 -18.14
C LEU A 33 40.57 -38.67 -19.51
N ASN A 34 40.14 -37.57 -20.15
CA ASN A 34 40.81 -37.07 -21.34
C ASN A 34 42.03 -36.19 -20.97
N ASN A 35 42.92 -35.92 -21.93
CA ASN A 35 44.15 -35.15 -21.68
C ASN A 35 43.89 -33.71 -21.20
N GLU A 36 42.74 -33.15 -21.56
CA GLU A 36 42.32 -31.80 -21.16
C GLU A 36 41.95 -31.77 -19.67
N MET A 37 41.12 -32.71 -19.21
CA MET A 37 40.75 -32.87 -17.79
C MET A 37 41.96 -33.17 -16.91
N ILE A 38 42.90 -33.99 -17.38
CA ILE A 38 44.17 -34.24 -16.67
C ILE A 38 44.97 -32.95 -16.49
N THR A 39 44.95 -32.07 -17.48
CA THR A 39 45.67 -30.78 -17.42
C THR A 39 44.98 -29.85 -16.42
N ILE A 40 43.65 -29.72 -16.48
CA ILE A 40 42.84 -28.94 -15.55
C ILE A 40 43.03 -29.40 -14.10
N LEU A 41 42.98 -30.72 -13.84
CA LEU A 41 43.17 -31.27 -12.49
C LEU A 41 44.59 -31.05 -11.95
N ARG A 42 45.62 -31.07 -12.82
CA ARG A 42 47.00 -30.78 -12.42
C ARG A 42 47.22 -29.32 -12.08
N GLU A 43 46.70 -28.42 -12.92
CA GLU A 43 46.86 -26.97 -12.74
C GLU A 43 46.14 -26.47 -11.48
N ASN A 44 45.02 -27.11 -11.10
CA ASN A 44 44.21 -26.73 -9.96
C ASN A 44 44.40 -27.65 -8.73
N LYS A 45 45.42 -28.51 -8.72
CA LYS A 45 45.64 -29.54 -7.69
C LYS A 45 45.62 -28.98 -6.25
N ALA A 46 46.32 -27.88 -6.00
CA ALA A 46 46.41 -27.30 -4.66
C ALA A 46 45.07 -26.77 -4.16
N GLN A 47 44.34 -26.05 -5.02
CA GLN A 47 43.01 -25.51 -4.71
C GLN A 47 41.97 -26.61 -4.54
N LEU A 48 42.04 -27.69 -5.34
CA LEU A 48 41.18 -28.87 -5.20
C LEU A 48 41.45 -29.61 -3.89
N ILE A 49 42.71 -29.75 -3.48
CA ILE A 49 43.06 -30.37 -2.19
C ILE A 49 42.54 -29.52 -1.02
N GLU A 50 42.73 -28.20 -1.08
CA GLU A 50 42.22 -27.28 -0.06
C GLU A 50 40.70 -27.32 0.02
N PHE A 51 40.02 -27.28 -1.12
CA PHE A 51 38.57 -27.35 -1.22
C PHE A 51 38.01 -28.68 -0.69
N ILE A 52 38.56 -29.81 -1.13
CA ILE A 52 38.12 -31.14 -0.67
C ILE A 52 38.41 -31.31 0.82
N ASN A 53 39.53 -30.80 1.34
CA ASN A 53 39.83 -30.86 2.78
C ASN A 53 38.89 -29.98 3.60
N LYS A 54 38.55 -28.77 3.12
CA LYS A 54 37.58 -27.88 3.78
C LYS A 54 36.19 -28.52 3.83
N PHE A 55 35.74 -29.11 2.71
CA PHE A 55 34.47 -29.83 2.61
C PHE A 55 34.46 -31.11 3.44
N SER A 56 35.58 -31.86 3.46
CA SER A 56 35.72 -33.07 4.27
C SER A 56 35.79 -32.75 5.76
N ALA A 57 36.34 -31.60 6.15
CA ALA A 57 36.37 -31.12 7.53
C ALA A 57 34.98 -30.66 8.01
N GLN A 58 34.23 -29.93 7.17
CA GLN A 58 32.82 -29.58 7.45
C GLN A 58 31.94 -30.84 7.55
N LYS A 59 32.02 -31.74 6.57
CA LYS A 59 31.29 -33.02 6.58
C LYS A 59 31.70 -33.92 7.76
N SER A 60 32.99 -33.94 8.10
CA SER A 60 33.52 -34.62 9.28
C SER A 60 33.08 -33.98 10.60
N ALA A 61 32.79 -32.68 10.67
CA ALA A 61 32.33 -32.02 11.89
C ALA A 61 30.85 -32.32 12.15
N VAL A 62 30.04 -32.33 11.08
CA VAL A 62 28.61 -32.68 11.11
C VAL A 62 28.39 -34.19 11.33
N GLU A 63 29.22 -35.07 10.76
CA GLU A 63 29.09 -36.53 10.95
C GLU A 63 29.66 -37.06 12.28
N LYS A 64 30.38 -36.26 13.10
CA LYS A 64 31.16 -36.78 14.24
C LYS A 64 30.52 -36.78 15.63
N GLN A 65 29.28 -36.34 15.82
CA GLN A 65 28.56 -36.62 17.07
C GLN A 65 27.28 -37.39 16.81
N LYS A 66 27.41 -38.71 16.65
CA LYS A 66 26.28 -39.63 16.66
C LYS A 66 25.43 -39.40 17.92
N LEU A 67 24.15 -39.11 17.75
CA LEU A 67 23.18 -39.12 18.84
C LEU A 67 23.14 -40.53 19.47
N LYS A 68 23.35 -40.61 20.78
CA LYS A 68 23.33 -41.84 21.58
C LYS A 68 22.63 -41.56 22.90
N ARG A 69 22.15 -42.63 23.54
CA ARG A 69 21.57 -42.57 24.90
C ARG A 69 22.58 -41.96 25.86
N ALA A 70 22.20 -40.89 26.57
CA ALA A 70 23.07 -40.13 27.45
C ALA A 70 22.81 -40.48 28.92
N VAL A 71 23.86 -40.51 29.73
CA VAL A 71 23.75 -40.50 31.19
C VAL A 71 23.89 -39.04 31.61
N ILE A 72 22.79 -38.42 32.03
CA ILE A 72 22.72 -37.00 32.38
C ILE A 72 22.83 -36.88 33.90
N ASP A 73 24.01 -36.48 34.39
CA ASP A 73 24.24 -36.18 35.80
C ASP A 73 23.78 -34.74 36.10
N GLY A 74 22.52 -34.56 36.53
CA GLY A 74 21.95 -33.25 36.88
C GLY A 74 20.58 -32.96 36.24
N PRO A 75 20.14 -31.68 36.21
CA PRO A 75 18.87 -31.30 35.60
C PRO A 75 18.85 -31.61 34.10
N ILE A 76 17.77 -32.21 33.61
CA ILE A 76 17.62 -32.54 32.18
C ILE A 76 17.27 -31.24 31.43
N PRO A 77 18.10 -30.78 30.47
CA PRO A 77 17.88 -29.51 29.80
C PRO A 77 16.73 -29.62 28.79
N LEU A 78 16.03 -28.51 28.54
CA LEU A 78 15.09 -28.38 27.41
C LEU A 78 15.88 -28.22 26.10
N SER A 79 15.32 -28.73 24.99
CA SER A 79 15.76 -28.31 23.65
C SER A 79 15.54 -26.80 23.47
N PHE A 80 16.17 -26.19 22.46
CA PHE A 80 15.95 -24.75 22.21
C PHE A 80 14.47 -24.43 21.96
N ALA A 81 13.79 -25.30 21.19
CA ALA A 81 12.40 -25.13 20.82
C ALA A 81 11.44 -25.34 22.01
N GLN A 82 11.71 -26.34 22.86
CA GLN A 82 10.97 -26.51 24.12
C GLN A 82 11.13 -25.30 25.04
N GLN A 83 12.34 -24.73 25.14
CA GLN A 83 12.60 -23.57 26.00
C GLN A 83 11.75 -22.38 25.57
N ARG A 84 11.64 -22.11 24.25
CA ARG A 84 10.79 -21.02 23.75
C ARG A 84 9.32 -21.25 24.07
N LEU A 85 8.78 -22.44 23.77
CA LEU A 85 7.38 -22.74 24.06
C LEU A 85 7.06 -22.60 25.55
N TRP A 86 7.99 -23.01 26.42
CA TRP A 86 7.85 -22.80 27.86
C TRP A 86 7.89 -21.31 28.25
N ILE A 87 8.76 -20.48 27.64
CA ILE A 87 8.78 -19.03 27.88
C ILE A 87 7.47 -18.38 27.43
N ILE A 88 6.92 -18.76 26.27
CA ILE A 88 5.65 -18.22 25.77
C ILE A 88 4.51 -18.58 26.72
N ASP A 89 4.42 -19.84 27.14
CA ASP A 89 3.43 -20.29 28.13
C ASP A 89 3.51 -19.49 29.45
N ARG A 90 4.73 -19.15 29.90
CA ARG A 90 4.96 -18.29 31.07
C ARG A 90 4.49 -16.84 30.88
N ILE A 91 4.71 -16.26 29.71
CA ILE A 91 4.30 -14.89 29.39
C ILE A 91 2.78 -14.82 29.30
N GLU A 92 2.15 -15.80 28.65
CA GLU A 92 0.71 -15.84 28.40
C GLU A 92 -0.12 -16.33 29.60
N GLN A 93 0.53 -16.90 30.63
CA GLN A 93 -0.10 -17.49 31.83
C GLN A 93 -1.08 -18.63 31.50
N GLY A 94 -0.70 -19.47 30.54
CA GLY A 94 -1.50 -20.60 30.04
C GLY A 94 -2.26 -20.25 28.77
N SER A 95 -1.93 -20.94 27.68
CA SER A 95 -2.45 -20.68 26.33
C SER A 95 -2.83 -21.96 25.61
N ALA A 96 -3.87 -21.89 24.77
CA ALA A 96 -4.29 -22.99 23.91
C ALA A 96 -3.62 -22.96 22.52
N GLN A 97 -2.81 -21.94 22.22
CA GLN A 97 -2.22 -21.72 20.90
C GLN A 97 -1.38 -22.91 20.41
N TYR A 98 -0.76 -23.66 21.33
CA TYR A 98 0.10 -24.79 21.03
C TYR A 98 -0.56 -26.15 21.34
N ASN A 99 -1.88 -26.19 21.40
CA ASN A 99 -2.63 -27.44 21.46
C ASN A 99 -2.75 -28.05 20.05
N MET A 100 -2.42 -29.32 19.92
CA MET A 100 -2.58 -30.11 18.71
C MET A 100 -3.80 -31.02 18.87
N SER A 101 -4.98 -30.53 18.48
CA SER A 101 -6.23 -31.29 18.52
C SER A 101 -6.49 -32.07 17.23
N ALA A 102 -7.08 -33.26 17.36
CA ALA A 102 -7.55 -34.10 16.27
C ALA A 102 -8.79 -34.87 16.70
N ALA A 103 -9.63 -35.26 15.74
CA ALA A 103 -10.82 -36.08 15.97
C ALA A 103 -10.82 -37.27 15.02
N PHE A 104 -11.31 -38.42 15.49
CA PHE A 104 -11.43 -39.62 14.67
C PHE A 104 -12.78 -40.29 14.90
N LYS A 105 -13.42 -40.75 13.82
CA LYS A 105 -14.58 -41.64 13.90
C LYS A 105 -14.09 -43.08 13.84
N LEU A 106 -14.60 -43.91 14.73
CA LEU A 106 -14.36 -45.35 14.77
C LEU A 106 -15.70 -46.07 14.61
N ASP A 107 -15.87 -46.82 13.52
CA ASP A 107 -17.06 -47.64 13.29
C ASP A 107 -16.75 -49.13 13.44
N GLY A 108 -17.42 -49.80 14.38
CA GLY A 108 -17.34 -51.25 14.57
C GLY A 108 -17.33 -51.70 16.03
N SER A 109 -16.68 -52.83 16.30
CA SER A 109 -16.66 -53.47 17.62
C SER A 109 -15.43 -53.05 18.42
N LEU A 110 -15.50 -51.94 19.14
CA LEU A 110 -14.37 -51.42 19.92
C LEU A 110 -14.06 -52.25 21.17
N ASN A 111 -12.84 -52.78 21.25
CA ASN A 111 -12.30 -53.33 22.50
C ASN A 111 -11.75 -52.19 23.37
N GLN A 112 -12.62 -51.62 24.20
CA GLN A 112 -12.28 -50.48 25.06
C GLN A 112 -11.09 -50.73 25.99
N ALA A 113 -10.97 -51.94 26.55
CA ALA A 113 -9.85 -52.28 27.43
C ALA A 113 -8.51 -52.30 26.67
N ALA A 114 -8.52 -52.83 25.44
CA ALA A 114 -7.35 -52.78 24.55
C ALA A 114 -7.03 -51.35 24.12
N PHE A 115 -8.04 -50.51 23.87
CA PHE A 115 -7.86 -49.09 23.53
C PHE A 115 -7.11 -48.33 24.63
N ILE A 116 -7.61 -48.41 25.87
CA ILE A 116 -7.00 -47.72 27.02
C ILE A 116 -5.59 -48.23 27.25
N ALA A 117 -5.40 -49.55 27.28
CA ALA A 117 -4.08 -50.16 27.45
C ALA A 117 -3.10 -49.77 26.34
N THR A 118 -3.59 -49.52 25.12
CA THR A 118 -2.77 -49.07 23.99
C THR A 118 -2.23 -47.66 24.23
N ILE A 119 -3.09 -46.72 24.62
CA ILE A 119 -2.67 -45.34 24.94
C ILE A 119 -1.67 -45.34 26.09
N ASP A 120 -1.96 -46.09 27.16
CA ASP A 120 -1.06 -46.20 28.32
C ASP A 120 0.31 -46.79 27.91
N ALA A 121 0.33 -47.78 27.02
CA ALA A 121 1.57 -48.38 26.51
C ALA A 121 2.41 -47.43 25.65
N VAL A 122 1.77 -46.55 24.87
CA VAL A 122 2.47 -45.52 24.10
C VAL A 122 3.05 -44.45 25.03
N ILE A 123 2.30 -44.00 26.04
CA ILE A 123 2.78 -43.05 27.06
C ILE A 123 3.98 -43.62 27.84
N GLU A 124 3.94 -44.91 28.18
CA GLU A 124 5.05 -45.57 28.88
C GLU A 124 6.32 -45.63 28.01
N ARG A 125 6.14 -45.95 26.72
CA ARG A 125 7.22 -46.09 25.73
C ARG A 125 7.94 -44.77 25.44
N HIS A 126 7.21 -43.66 25.33
CA HIS A 126 7.75 -42.34 24.99
C HIS A 126 7.82 -41.46 26.24
N GLU A 127 9.02 -41.31 26.80
CA GLU A 127 9.24 -40.54 28.05
C GLU A 127 8.70 -39.10 27.96
N ILE A 128 8.71 -38.52 26.76
CA ILE A 128 8.27 -37.13 26.52
C ILE A 128 6.80 -36.88 26.86
N LEU A 129 5.92 -37.87 26.67
CA LEU A 129 4.48 -37.72 26.92
C LEU A 129 4.16 -37.59 28.42
N ARG A 130 5.03 -38.14 29.27
CA ARG A 130 4.98 -38.08 30.74
C ARG A 130 6.01 -37.13 31.33
N THR A 131 6.63 -36.28 30.51
CA THR A 131 7.57 -35.25 30.94
C THR A 131 6.82 -33.97 31.30
N VAL A 132 7.16 -33.39 32.45
CA VAL A 132 6.71 -32.07 32.91
C VAL A 132 7.89 -31.11 33.04
N TYR A 133 7.62 -29.81 33.03
CA TYR A 133 8.61 -28.76 32.94
C TYR A 133 8.66 -27.97 34.25
N LYS A 134 9.66 -28.22 35.09
CA LYS A 134 9.78 -27.61 36.43
C LYS A 134 10.77 -26.47 36.44
N GLU A 135 10.48 -25.47 37.25
CA GLU A 135 11.32 -24.29 37.42
C GLU A 135 12.18 -24.43 38.68
N THR A 136 13.48 -24.30 38.51
CA THR A 136 14.49 -24.36 39.58
C THR A 136 15.56 -23.29 39.34
N ASN A 137 15.63 -22.29 40.24
CA ASN A 137 16.62 -21.20 40.21
C ASN A 137 16.71 -20.46 38.84
N ASP A 138 15.59 -19.91 38.37
CA ASP A 138 15.46 -19.18 37.09
C ASP A 138 15.82 -20.00 35.83
N LYS A 139 15.80 -21.33 35.93
CA LYS A 139 15.97 -22.26 34.80
C LYS A 139 14.86 -23.30 34.82
N CYS A 140 14.44 -23.72 33.62
CA CYS A 140 13.49 -24.82 33.45
C CYS A 140 14.24 -26.14 33.22
N GLU A 141 13.75 -27.22 33.81
CA GLU A 141 14.24 -28.58 33.63
C GLU A 141 13.11 -29.55 33.26
N GLN A 142 13.45 -30.57 32.48
CA GLN A 142 12.55 -31.68 32.17
C GLN A 142 12.53 -32.68 33.33
N VAL A 143 11.34 -33.04 33.81
CA VAL A 143 11.12 -34.07 34.83
C VAL A 143 10.22 -35.16 34.26
N ILE A 144 10.79 -36.34 34.05
CA ILE A 144 10.07 -37.51 33.54
C ILE A 144 9.39 -38.22 34.71
N ARG A 145 8.06 -38.32 34.69
CA ARG A 145 7.30 -38.97 35.75
C ARG A 145 7.28 -40.48 35.59
N ASP A 146 7.61 -41.24 36.63
CA ASP A 146 7.64 -42.72 36.59
C ASP A 146 6.29 -43.36 36.28
N GLN A 147 5.20 -42.74 36.74
CA GLN A 147 3.82 -43.16 36.45
C GLN A 147 2.93 -41.94 36.28
N VAL A 148 1.91 -42.07 35.44
CA VAL A 148 0.86 -41.06 35.21
C VAL A 148 -0.51 -41.72 35.26
N ASP A 149 -1.53 -40.96 35.64
CA ASP A 149 -2.91 -41.40 35.49
C ASP A 149 -3.24 -41.59 34.01
N SER A 150 -4.22 -42.45 33.70
CA SER A 150 -4.60 -42.71 32.31
C SER A 150 -5.08 -41.43 31.63
N ALA A 151 -4.56 -41.17 30.44
CA ALA A 151 -4.94 -40.00 29.64
C ALA A 151 -6.33 -40.13 29.01
N VAL A 152 -6.97 -41.31 29.09
CA VAL A 152 -8.25 -41.61 28.45
C VAL A 152 -9.43 -41.33 29.38
N THR A 153 -10.27 -40.38 28.99
CA THR A 153 -11.60 -40.15 29.60
C THR A 153 -12.68 -40.78 28.73
N ILE A 154 -13.66 -41.46 29.35
CA ILE A 154 -14.78 -42.09 28.63
C ILE A 154 -16.03 -41.25 28.82
N ILE A 155 -16.68 -40.91 27.71
CA ILE A 155 -17.92 -40.11 27.69
C ILE A 155 -19.02 -40.95 27.03
N ASP A 156 -20.18 -41.02 27.68
CA ASP A 156 -21.31 -41.82 27.22
C ASP A 156 -22.41 -40.93 26.64
N PHE A 157 -22.45 -40.87 25.31
CA PHE A 157 -23.47 -40.17 24.53
C PHE A 157 -24.41 -41.15 23.81
N THR A 158 -24.54 -42.38 24.31
CA THR A 158 -25.45 -43.39 23.72
C THR A 158 -26.93 -42.98 23.76
N HIS A 159 -27.26 -41.94 24.54
CA HIS A 159 -28.59 -41.35 24.65
C HIS A 159 -28.89 -40.26 23.60
N LEU A 160 -27.88 -39.79 22.86
CA LEU A 160 -27.98 -38.77 21.80
C LEU A 160 -27.94 -39.42 20.41
N GLN A 161 -28.57 -38.78 19.42
CA GLN A 161 -28.61 -39.24 18.03
C GLN A 161 -28.70 -38.05 17.07
N GLY A 162 -28.31 -38.25 15.81
CA GLY A 162 -28.41 -37.22 14.76
C GLY A 162 -27.64 -35.96 15.11
N ASP A 163 -28.19 -34.79 14.75
CA ASP A 163 -27.54 -33.48 14.90
C ASP A 163 -27.18 -33.18 16.37
N ASP A 164 -28.02 -33.56 17.34
CA ASP A 164 -27.77 -33.36 18.77
C ASP A 164 -26.47 -34.05 19.25
N LEU A 165 -26.16 -35.23 18.69
CA LEU A 165 -24.90 -35.93 18.99
C LEU A 165 -23.70 -35.18 18.41
N TYR A 166 -23.80 -34.73 17.16
CA TYR A 166 -22.72 -34.02 16.47
C TYR A 166 -22.42 -32.67 17.11
N ASP A 167 -23.44 -31.91 17.51
CA ASP A 167 -23.27 -30.62 18.18
C ASP A 167 -22.62 -30.75 19.55
N GLU A 168 -22.96 -31.78 20.34
CA GLU A 168 -22.30 -32.06 21.62
C GLU A 168 -20.84 -32.52 21.45
N ILE A 169 -20.55 -33.36 20.44
CA ILE A 169 -19.17 -33.75 20.14
C ILE A 169 -18.35 -32.54 19.67
N ARG A 170 -18.92 -31.67 18.83
CA ARG A 170 -18.27 -30.43 18.36
C ARG A 170 -17.97 -29.50 19.53
N SER A 171 -18.96 -29.22 20.37
CA SER A 171 -18.81 -28.39 21.57
C SER A 171 -17.72 -28.93 22.50
N LEU A 172 -17.67 -30.25 22.69
CA LEU A 172 -16.65 -30.90 23.49
C LEU A 172 -15.25 -30.81 22.87
N ALA A 173 -15.14 -30.97 21.55
CA ALA A 173 -13.89 -30.80 20.81
C ALA A 173 -13.36 -29.36 20.90
N GLU A 174 -14.23 -28.36 20.72
CA GLU A 174 -13.88 -26.94 20.87
C GLU A 174 -13.41 -26.62 22.29
N GLN A 175 -14.13 -27.09 23.31
CA GLN A 175 -13.76 -26.90 24.71
C GLN A 175 -12.42 -27.55 25.04
N ASP A 176 -12.17 -28.78 24.56
CA ASP A 176 -10.90 -29.47 24.83
C ASP A 176 -9.73 -28.80 24.09
N ALA A 177 -9.94 -28.39 22.84
CA ALA A 177 -8.95 -27.66 22.03
C ALA A 177 -8.55 -26.33 22.68
N LEU A 178 -9.49 -25.60 23.27
CA LEU A 178 -9.25 -24.33 23.95
C LEU A 178 -8.79 -24.45 25.41
N LYS A 179 -8.85 -25.65 26.00
CA LYS A 179 -8.38 -25.87 27.38
C LYS A 179 -6.84 -25.92 27.39
N PRO A 180 -6.14 -25.02 28.11
CA PRO A 180 -4.68 -25.02 28.16
C PRO A 180 -4.14 -26.24 28.92
N PHE A 181 -2.93 -26.67 28.59
CA PHE A 181 -2.17 -27.65 29.39
C PHE A 181 -1.37 -26.92 30.47
N ASP A 182 -1.36 -27.43 31.70
CA ASP A 182 -0.38 -27.01 32.72
C ASP A 182 0.93 -27.77 32.52
N LEU A 183 1.93 -27.10 31.93
CA LEU A 183 3.23 -27.68 31.62
C LEU A 183 3.98 -28.24 32.85
N GLN A 184 3.62 -27.83 34.06
CA GLN A 184 4.25 -28.32 35.29
C GLN A 184 3.65 -29.62 35.83
N ASN A 185 2.40 -29.91 35.48
CA ASN A 185 1.61 -30.94 36.18
C ASN A 185 0.90 -31.93 35.24
N ASP A 186 0.52 -31.50 34.04
CA ASP A 186 -0.29 -32.32 33.14
C ASP A 186 0.53 -33.39 32.42
N THR A 187 -0.16 -34.47 32.05
CA THR A 187 0.34 -35.37 30.99
C THR A 187 0.20 -34.63 29.67
N MET A 188 1.22 -34.65 28.81
CA MET A 188 1.23 -33.86 27.57
C MET A 188 0.28 -34.42 26.50
N LEU A 189 -0.65 -35.29 26.89
CA LEU A 189 -1.64 -35.96 26.07
C LEU A 189 -2.96 -36.08 26.84
N ARG A 190 -4.07 -35.72 26.19
CA ARG A 190 -5.46 -35.94 26.59
C ARG A 190 -6.19 -36.71 25.50
N VAL A 191 -6.96 -37.71 25.88
CA VAL A 191 -7.78 -38.51 24.96
C VAL A 191 -9.19 -38.64 25.54
N GLN A 192 -10.21 -38.33 24.74
CA GLN A 192 -11.60 -38.53 25.12
C GLN A 192 -12.23 -39.55 24.17
N LEU A 193 -12.61 -40.71 24.70
CA LEU A 193 -13.32 -41.75 23.97
C LEU A 193 -14.83 -41.60 24.20
N ILE A 194 -15.52 -41.19 23.16
CA ILE A 194 -16.96 -40.94 23.15
C ILE A 194 -17.67 -42.17 22.60
N LYS A 195 -18.61 -42.70 23.39
CA LYS A 195 -19.51 -43.78 22.96
C LYS A 195 -20.79 -43.19 22.40
N ALA A 196 -21.04 -43.42 21.11
CA ALA A 196 -22.30 -43.10 20.46
C ALA A 196 -23.19 -44.35 20.34
N SER A 197 -24.43 -44.17 19.88
CA SER A 197 -25.36 -45.30 19.72
C SER A 197 -24.94 -46.23 18.58
N GLY A 198 -25.13 -47.55 18.73
CA GLY A 198 -24.79 -48.53 17.68
C GLY A 198 -23.33 -49.02 17.76
N SER A 199 -22.65 -49.04 16.62
CA SER A 199 -21.22 -49.39 16.48
C SER A 199 -20.30 -48.16 16.36
N GLU A 200 -20.85 -46.96 16.53
CA GLU A 200 -20.10 -45.72 16.34
C GLU A 200 -19.44 -45.23 17.62
N HIS A 201 -18.18 -44.83 17.50
CA HIS A 201 -17.40 -44.19 18.54
C HIS A 201 -16.63 -43.00 17.96
N TYR A 202 -16.34 -42.01 18.79
CA TYR A 202 -15.52 -40.87 18.43
C TYR A 202 -14.36 -40.74 19.40
N VAL A 203 -13.20 -40.37 18.89
CA VAL A 203 -12.01 -40.11 19.71
C VAL A 203 -11.60 -38.68 19.49
N LEU A 204 -11.66 -37.88 20.55
CA LEU A 204 -11.02 -36.57 20.58
C LEU A 204 -9.62 -36.76 21.17
N PHE A 205 -8.63 -36.24 20.47
CA PHE A 205 -7.22 -36.36 20.80
C PHE A 205 -6.63 -34.96 20.90
N ASN A 206 -5.86 -34.69 21.94
CA ASN A 206 -5.21 -33.39 22.11
C ASN A 206 -3.86 -33.54 22.81
N MET A 207 -2.83 -32.89 22.29
CA MET A 207 -1.46 -33.00 22.75
C MET A 207 -0.79 -31.64 22.72
N HIS A 208 0.07 -31.34 23.69
CA HIS A 208 0.79 -30.06 23.68
C HIS A 208 2.00 -30.12 22.74
N HIS A 209 2.19 -29.11 21.89
CA HIS A 209 3.26 -29.05 20.88
C HIS A 209 4.67 -29.12 21.49
N ILE A 210 4.84 -28.79 22.78
CA ILE A 210 6.13 -28.94 23.49
C ILE A 210 6.64 -30.40 23.55
N ALA A 211 5.74 -31.37 23.44
CA ALA A 211 6.03 -32.79 23.53
C ALA A 211 5.93 -33.52 22.19
N SER A 212 5.55 -32.82 21.11
CA SER A 212 5.17 -33.47 19.86
C SER A 212 5.20 -32.54 18.65
N ASP A 213 5.08 -33.11 17.46
CA ASP A 213 5.00 -32.40 16.19
C ASP A 213 4.15 -33.19 15.18
N GLY A 214 3.94 -32.64 13.98
CA GLY A 214 3.14 -33.31 12.94
C GLY A 214 3.67 -34.71 12.58
N TRP A 215 4.99 -34.92 12.60
CA TRP A 215 5.58 -36.25 12.36
C TRP A 215 5.25 -37.24 13.49
N SER A 216 5.28 -36.76 14.73
CA SER A 216 4.96 -37.56 15.91
C SER A 216 3.52 -38.07 15.90
N LEU A 217 2.57 -37.37 15.27
CA LEU A 217 1.21 -37.86 15.09
C LEU A 217 1.19 -39.13 14.21
N GLY A 218 1.99 -39.17 13.14
CA GLY A 218 2.14 -40.37 12.31
C GLY A 218 2.76 -41.55 13.07
N VAL A 219 3.77 -41.28 13.92
CA VAL A 219 4.36 -42.28 14.82
C VAL A 219 3.31 -42.83 15.79
N LEU A 220 2.55 -41.93 16.44
CA LEU A 220 1.49 -42.28 17.36
C LEU A 220 0.44 -43.18 16.69
N VAL A 221 -0.09 -42.80 15.52
CA VAL A 221 -1.09 -43.59 14.80
C VAL A 221 -0.54 -44.97 14.47
N LYS A 222 0.68 -45.05 13.91
CA LYS A 222 1.31 -46.33 13.56
C LYS A 222 1.46 -47.25 14.78
N GLU A 223 2.02 -46.74 15.87
CA GLU A 223 2.21 -47.52 17.09
C GLU A 223 0.87 -47.92 17.72
N PHE A 224 -0.11 -47.02 17.69
CA PHE A 224 -1.47 -47.32 18.14
C PHE A 224 -2.07 -48.51 17.38
N LEU A 225 -1.99 -48.52 16.05
CA LEU A 225 -2.49 -49.62 15.22
C LEU A 225 -1.83 -50.96 15.58
N GLU A 226 -0.51 -50.98 15.73
CA GLU A 226 0.26 -52.19 16.04
C GLU A 226 -0.08 -52.75 17.44
N VAL A 227 -0.11 -51.88 18.45
CA VAL A 227 -0.35 -52.25 19.84
C VAL A 227 -1.81 -52.63 20.08
N TYR A 228 -2.77 -51.85 19.55
CA TYR A 228 -4.19 -52.18 19.66
C TYR A 228 -4.50 -53.53 18.99
N THR A 229 -3.87 -53.82 17.85
CA THR A 229 -4.02 -55.11 17.18
C THR A 229 -3.53 -56.27 18.04
N ALA A 230 -2.42 -56.11 18.74
CA ALA A 230 -1.92 -57.13 19.65
C ALA A 230 -2.83 -57.30 20.88
N TYR A 231 -3.19 -56.20 21.56
CA TYR A 231 -4.00 -56.25 22.78
C TYR A 231 -5.43 -56.71 22.54
N SER A 232 -6.05 -56.32 21.42
CA SER A 232 -7.40 -56.81 21.04
C SER A 232 -7.43 -58.34 20.82
N GLN A 233 -6.28 -58.95 20.51
CA GLN A 233 -6.11 -60.38 20.34
C GLN A 233 -5.52 -61.08 21.59
N GLY A 234 -5.31 -60.35 22.69
CA GLY A 234 -4.71 -60.87 23.92
C GLY A 234 -3.22 -61.21 23.81
N LYS A 235 -2.49 -60.61 22.85
CA LYS A 235 -1.04 -60.76 22.66
C LYS A 235 -0.28 -59.65 23.41
N PRO A 236 1.01 -59.87 23.78
CA PRO A 236 1.83 -58.83 24.41
C PRO A 236 2.18 -57.68 23.45
N ASN A 237 2.65 -56.56 23.99
CA ASN A 237 3.11 -55.39 23.21
C ASN A 237 4.21 -55.80 22.21
N PRO A 238 4.04 -55.58 20.90
CA PRO A 238 5.00 -55.98 19.87
C PRO A 238 6.19 -55.01 19.71
N LEU A 239 6.13 -53.80 20.28
CA LEU A 239 7.11 -52.75 20.06
C LEU A 239 8.42 -53.00 20.84
N VAL A 240 9.56 -52.85 20.16
CA VAL A 240 10.92 -53.00 20.75
C VAL A 240 11.39 -51.71 21.42
N GLU A 241 12.19 -51.78 22.50
CA GLU A 241 12.69 -50.58 23.21
C GLU A 241 13.37 -49.57 22.25
N LEU A 242 13.13 -48.28 22.47
CA LEU A 242 13.72 -47.19 21.67
C LEU A 242 15.21 -47.01 22.01
N GLU A 243 16.04 -46.79 20.99
CA GLU A 243 17.50 -46.63 21.17
C GLU A 243 17.88 -45.36 21.96
N VAL A 244 17.09 -44.31 21.78
CA VAL A 244 17.23 -43.00 22.41
C VAL A 244 15.85 -42.47 22.81
N GLN A 245 15.80 -41.50 23.71
CA GLN A 245 14.59 -40.80 24.12
C GLN A 245 14.76 -39.29 23.84
N TYR A 246 13.67 -38.52 23.86
CA TYR A 246 13.74 -37.08 23.51
C TYR A 246 14.72 -36.30 24.41
N LYS A 247 14.86 -36.67 25.69
CA LYS A 247 15.86 -36.10 26.60
C LYS A 247 17.29 -36.20 26.08
N ASP A 248 17.61 -37.30 25.39
CA ASP A 248 18.94 -37.55 24.84
C ASP A 248 19.19 -36.60 23.66
N TYR A 249 18.17 -36.36 22.84
CA TYR A 249 18.20 -35.37 21.76
C TYR A 249 18.37 -33.95 22.30
N ALA A 250 17.57 -33.54 23.29
CA ALA A 250 17.67 -32.22 23.90
C ALA A 250 19.07 -31.97 24.50
N HIS A 251 19.62 -32.98 25.18
CA HIS A 251 20.97 -32.92 25.74
C HIS A 251 22.05 -32.84 24.65
N TRP A 252 21.96 -33.68 23.62
CA TRP A 252 22.87 -33.67 22.47
C TRP A 252 22.85 -32.33 21.75
N GLN A 253 21.66 -31.79 21.43
CA GLN A 253 21.51 -30.53 20.70
C GLN A 253 22.19 -29.38 21.47
N ARG A 254 22.01 -29.35 22.79
CA ARG A 254 22.66 -28.34 23.65
C ARG A 254 24.17 -28.45 23.68
N GLN A 255 24.75 -29.63 23.53
CA GLN A 255 26.21 -29.81 23.54
C GLN A 255 26.85 -29.55 22.19
N TRP A 256 26.20 -30.03 21.12
CA TRP A 256 26.73 -29.94 19.77
C TRP A 256 26.69 -28.51 19.23
N LEU A 257 25.60 -27.78 19.48
CA LEU A 257 25.38 -26.44 18.96
C LEU A 257 25.97 -25.37 19.89
N GLN A 258 27.30 -25.37 20.03
CA GLN A 258 28.06 -24.40 20.83
C GLN A 258 29.36 -23.99 20.13
N GLY A 259 29.92 -22.84 20.54
CA GLY A 259 31.23 -22.38 20.06
C GLY A 259 31.26 -22.16 18.54
N GLU A 260 32.31 -22.68 17.89
CA GLU A 260 32.53 -22.51 16.44
C GLU A 260 31.39 -23.09 15.58
N VAL A 261 30.74 -24.16 16.03
CA VAL A 261 29.59 -24.74 15.30
C VAL A 261 28.43 -23.75 15.26
N PHE A 262 28.07 -23.18 16.42
CA PHE A 262 26.99 -22.18 16.49
C PHE A 262 27.32 -20.93 15.64
N GLU A 263 28.52 -20.39 15.75
CA GLU A 263 28.91 -19.19 14.97
C GLU A 263 28.93 -19.43 13.46
N ASN A 264 29.32 -20.62 12.99
CA ASN A 264 29.28 -20.94 11.56
C ASN A 264 27.84 -21.02 11.05
N GLU A 265 26.95 -21.66 11.80
CA GLU A 265 25.54 -21.80 11.43
C GLU A 265 24.81 -20.47 11.44
N VAL A 266 24.94 -19.71 12.52
CA VAL A 266 24.34 -18.38 12.64
C VAL A 266 24.95 -17.41 11.62
N GLY A 267 26.26 -17.51 11.35
CA GLY A 267 26.95 -16.65 10.39
C GLY A 267 26.36 -16.71 8.98
N TYR A 268 25.94 -17.89 8.51
CA TYR A 268 25.22 -18.04 7.24
C TYR A 268 23.90 -17.25 7.27
N TRP A 269 23.07 -17.47 8.30
CA TRP A 269 21.76 -16.83 8.39
C TRP A 269 21.83 -15.32 8.63
N ARG A 270 22.84 -14.82 9.35
CA ARG A 270 23.09 -13.37 9.51
C ARG A 270 23.32 -12.70 8.15
N GLU A 271 24.05 -13.34 7.25
CA GLU A 271 24.28 -12.78 5.91
C GLU A 271 23.02 -12.89 5.04
N GLN A 272 22.37 -14.06 5.01
CA GLN A 272 21.17 -14.29 4.18
C GLN A 272 19.96 -13.45 4.59
N LEU A 273 19.79 -13.22 5.89
CA LEU A 273 18.66 -12.49 6.47
C LEU A 273 19.02 -11.06 6.86
N LYS A 274 20.15 -10.56 6.35
CA LYS A 274 20.55 -9.16 6.51
C LYS A 274 19.48 -8.26 5.90
N ASP A 275 19.10 -7.20 6.61
CA ASP A 275 18.11 -6.23 6.15
C ASP A 275 16.73 -6.85 5.85
N LEU A 276 16.34 -7.87 6.61
CA LEU A 276 15.05 -8.52 6.47
C LEU A 276 13.91 -7.49 6.64
N PRO A 277 12.93 -7.44 5.72
CA PRO A 277 11.76 -6.60 5.91
C PRO A 277 10.98 -7.06 7.15
N ALA A 278 10.43 -6.09 7.90
CA ALA A 278 9.61 -6.40 9.07
C ALA A 278 8.32 -7.14 8.71
N THR A 279 7.69 -6.75 7.59
CA THR A 279 6.47 -7.36 7.02
C THR A 279 6.49 -7.35 5.51
N HIS A 280 5.70 -8.22 4.88
CA HIS A 280 5.40 -8.14 3.44
C HIS A 280 4.59 -6.88 3.08
N SER A 281 4.65 -6.46 1.81
CA SER A 281 3.90 -5.30 1.28
C SER A 281 2.67 -5.68 0.44
N LEU A 282 2.13 -6.90 0.61
CA LEU A 282 0.88 -7.29 -0.05
C LEU A 282 -0.25 -6.30 0.30
N PRO A 283 -1.09 -5.90 -0.68
CA PRO A 283 -2.27 -5.10 -0.41
C PRO A 283 -3.22 -5.84 0.54
N LEU A 284 -3.61 -5.17 1.62
CA LEU A 284 -4.55 -5.68 2.60
C LEU A 284 -5.93 -5.08 2.34
N ASP A 285 -7.00 -5.83 2.57
CA ASP A 285 -8.37 -5.32 2.42
C ASP A 285 -8.81 -4.51 3.66
N ARG A 286 -8.08 -4.68 4.76
CA ARG A 286 -8.28 -4.00 6.03
C ARG A 286 -6.94 -3.61 6.63
N SER A 287 -6.95 -2.52 7.41
CA SER A 287 -5.78 -2.11 8.18
C SER A 287 -5.37 -3.20 9.16
N ARG A 288 -4.07 -3.50 9.23
CA ARG A 288 -3.53 -4.45 10.21
C ARG A 288 -3.84 -3.96 11.64
N PRO A 289 -4.41 -4.81 12.51
CA PRO A 289 -4.69 -4.44 13.89
C PRO A 289 -3.40 -4.31 14.72
N ALA A 290 -3.44 -3.51 15.79
CA ALA A 290 -2.30 -3.35 16.70
C ALA A 290 -1.94 -4.64 17.46
N GLN A 291 -2.92 -5.52 17.66
CA GLN A 291 -2.74 -6.85 18.23
C GLN A 291 -3.22 -7.89 17.24
N GLN A 292 -2.40 -8.89 16.95
CA GLN A 292 -2.70 -9.96 16.02
C GLN A 292 -3.87 -10.83 16.51
N GLY A 293 -4.82 -11.10 15.62
CA GLY A 293 -5.81 -12.15 15.78
C GLY A 293 -5.36 -13.48 15.17
N PHE A 294 -6.09 -14.55 15.48
CA PHE A 294 -5.87 -15.90 14.96
C PHE A 294 -7.06 -16.48 14.19
N LEU A 295 -8.14 -15.70 14.07
CA LEU A 295 -9.29 -16.11 13.26
C LEU A 295 -8.91 -15.99 11.78
N GLY A 296 -9.14 -17.07 11.05
CA GLY A 296 -8.99 -17.06 9.61
C GLY A 296 -10.07 -17.87 8.92
N ASN A 297 -9.90 -17.97 7.61
CA ASN A 297 -10.71 -18.80 6.73
C ASN A 297 -9.79 -19.66 5.88
N SER A 298 -10.35 -20.70 5.28
CA SER A 298 -9.67 -21.58 4.35
C SER A 298 -10.28 -21.55 2.94
N LEU A 299 -9.44 -21.76 1.93
CA LEU A 299 -9.81 -21.89 0.52
C LEU A 299 -9.05 -23.07 -0.08
N ARG A 300 -9.80 -24.10 -0.52
CA ARG A 300 -9.25 -25.30 -1.17
C ARG A 300 -9.36 -25.18 -2.69
N ARG A 301 -8.28 -25.52 -3.40
CA ARG A 301 -8.18 -25.52 -4.87
C ARG A 301 -7.57 -26.82 -5.35
N GLU A 302 -8.09 -27.37 -6.45
CA GLU A 302 -7.54 -28.58 -7.07
C GLU A 302 -6.93 -28.25 -8.43
N LEU A 303 -5.65 -28.55 -8.59
CA LEU A 303 -5.02 -28.48 -9.91
C LEU A 303 -5.49 -29.65 -10.76
N SER A 304 -5.71 -29.40 -12.06
CA SER A 304 -6.01 -30.47 -12.99
C SER A 304 -4.88 -31.50 -13.03
N VAL A 305 -5.24 -32.77 -13.25
CA VAL A 305 -4.27 -33.86 -13.44
C VAL A 305 -3.28 -33.53 -14.58
N ALA A 306 -3.75 -32.82 -15.62
CA ALA A 306 -2.91 -32.39 -16.73
C ALA A 306 -1.84 -31.37 -16.31
N LEU A 307 -2.21 -30.38 -15.49
CA LEU A 307 -1.28 -29.38 -14.98
C LEU A 307 -0.28 -30.00 -14.00
N THR A 308 -0.75 -30.88 -13.11
CA THR A 308 0.09 -31.62 -12.16
C THR A 308 1.19 -32.41 -12.90
N LYS A 309 0.83 -33.16 -13.94
CA LYS A 309 1.81 -33.89 -14.77
C LYS A 309 2.77 -33.00 -15.55
N LYS A 310 2.31 -31.82 -16.00
CA LYS A 310 3.20 -30.84 -16.65
C LYS A 310 4.23 -30.30 -15.65
N LEU A 311 3.81 -30.00 -14.42
CA LEU A 311 4.71 -29.60 -13.35
C LEU A 311 5.74 -30.70 -13.04
N ASP A 312 5.32 -31.97 -12.94
CA ASP A 312 6.24 -33.11 -12.75
C ASP A 312 7.31 -33.17 -13.84
N THR A 313 6.87 -33.06 -15.10
CA THR A 313 7.76 -33.10 -16.26
C THR A 313 8.74 -31.93 -16.25
N TYR A 314 8.25 -30.73 -15.93
CA TYR A 314 9.08 -29.53 -15.81
C TYR A 314 10.12 -29.67 -14.68
N CYS A 315 9.71 -30.15 -13.50
CA CYS A 315 10.60 -30.37 -12.36
C CYS A 315 11.73 -31.35 -12.72
N GLN A 316 11.41 -32.44 -13.42
CA GLN A 316 12.41 -33.41 -13.91
C GLN A 316 13.40 -32.78 -14.90
N GLN A 317 12.91 -31.91 -15.81
CA GLN A 317 13.75 -31.24 -16.80
C GLN A 317 14.71 -30.23 -16.17
N GLN A 318 14.25 -29.46 -15.17
CA GLN A 318 15.06 -28.45 -14.48
C GLN A 318 15.89 -29.03 -13.31
N GLY A 319 15.68 -30.30 -12.97
CA GLY A 319 16.37 -30.97 -11.87
C GLY A 319 16.00 -30.41 -10.49
N VAL A 320 14.77 -29.95 -10.31
CA VAL A 320 14.22 -29.37 -9.08
C VAL A 320 13.11 -30.26 -8.51
N THR A 321 12.77 -30.06 -7.24
CA THR A 321 11.60 -30.73 -6.63
C THR A 321 10.33 -29.93 -6.88
N GLN A 322 9.16 -30.56 -6.76
CA GLN A 322 7.87 -29.85 -6.78
C GLN A 322 7.81 -28.75 -5.71
N PHE A 323 8.35 -29.01 -4.51
CA PHE A 323 8.45 -28.01 -3.44
C PHE A 323 9.17 -26.74 -3.92
N MET A 324 10.35 -26.90 -4.54
CA MET A 324 11.13 -25.77 -5.05
C MET A 324 10.34 -24.99 -6.11
N ALA A 325 9.69 -25.69 -7.05
CA ALA A 325 8.90 -25.05 -8.09
C ALA A 325 7.69 -24.28 -7.54
N LEU A 326 6.90 -24.91 -6.66
CA LEU A 326 5.71 -24.29 -6.05
C LEU A 326 6.08 -23.11 -5.14
N GLN A 327 7.15 -23.22 -4.34
CA GLN A 327 7.64 -22.10 -3.52
C GLN A 327 8.12 -20.94 -4.40
N THR A 328 8.83 -21.23 -5.50
CA THR A 328 9.27 -20.19 -6.44
C THR A 328 8.08 -19.47 -7.09
N ILE A 329 7.04 -20.22 -7.48
CA ILE A 329 5.80 -19.62 -8.03
C ILE A 329 5.07 -18.80 -6.96
N TYR A 330 5.04 -19.28 -5.71
CA TYR A 330 4.44 -18.50 -4.62
C TYR A 330 5.22 -17.19 -4.41
N ALA A 331 6.55 -17.22 -4.50
CA ALA A 331 7.37 -16.02 -4.36
C ALA A 331 7.11 -15.05 -5.49
N LEU A 332 7.04 -15.56 -6.72
CA LEU A 332 6.68 -14.76 -7.89
C LEU A 332 5.28 -14.13 -7.76
N LEU A 333 4.29 -14.88 -7.27
CA LEU A 333 2.94 -14.37 -7.03
C LEU A 333 2.96 -13.21 -6.02
N VAL A 334 3.63 -13.40 -4.89
CA VAL A 334 3.74 -12.38 -3.85
C VAL A 334 4.44 -11.14 -4.40
N GLY A 335 5.54 -11.31 -5.14
CA GLY A 335 6.25 -10.21 -5.79
C GLY A 335 5.36 -9.44 -6.78
N GLN A 336 4.61 -10.14 -7.64
CA GLN A 336 3.68 -9.48 -8.57
C GLN A 336 2.53 -8.73 -7.87
N TRP A 337 1.99 -9.28 -6.78
CA TRP A 337 0.87 -8.66 -6.06
C TRP A 337 1.28 -7.51 -5.16
N SER A 338 2.47 -7.59 -4.57
CA SER A 338 3.04 -6.57 -3.69
C SER A 338 3.96 -5.58 -4.40
N ALA A 339 4.28 -5.80 -5.68
CA ALA A 339 5.32 -5.08 -6.42
C ALA A 339 6.66 -5.01 -5.67
N GLU A 340 7.01 -6.08 -4.94
CA GLU A 340 8.27 -6.23 -4.22
C GLU A 340 9.18 -7.23 -4.94
N GLU A 341 10.48 -7.01 -4.84
CA GLU A 341 11.49 -7.93 -5.41
C GLU A 341 12.05 -8.90 -4.37
N ASP A 342 11.92 -8.61 -3.08
CA ASP A 342 12.46 -9.43 -1.98
C ASP A 342 11.32 -10.10 -1.20
N VAL A 343 11.18 -11.41 -1.38
CA VAL A 343 10.06 -12.17 -0.79
C VAL A 343 10.56 -13.13 0.27
N VAL A 344 9.97 -13.03 1.46
CA VAL A 344 10.32 -13.85 2.64
C VAL A 344 9.15 -14.76 3.02
N MET A 345 9.45 -16.04 3.24
CA MET A 345 8.47 -17.04 3.69
C MET A 345 9.05 -17.99 4.73
N GLY A 346 8.20 -18.52 5.60
CA GLY A 346 8.53 -19.63 6.45
C GLY A 346 8.23 -20.97 5.80
N THR A 347 9.04 -21.98 6.13
CA THR A 347 8.72 -23.39 5.84
C THR A 347 9.10 -24.27 7.03
N PRO A 348 8.31 -25.32 7.33
CA PRO A 348 8.69 -26.29 8.35
C PRO A 348 9.67 -27.32 7.79
N VAL A 349 10.63 -27.73 8.61
CA VAL A 349 11.44 -28.94 8.39
C VAL A 349 11.26 -29.89 9.56
N ALA A 350 11.29 -31.19 9.30
CA ALA A 350 11.04 -32.21 10.32
C ALA A 350 12.09 -32.22 11.45
N GLY A 351 13.30 -31.72 11.20
CA GLY A 351 14.40 -31.71 12.17
C GLY A 351 14.93 -33.09 12.58
N ARG A 352 14.49 -34.16 11.91
CA ARG A 352 14.87 -35.57 12.19
C ARG A 352 16.04 -36.04 11.35
N ILE A 353 17.19 -35.38 11.51
CA ILE A 353 18.41 -35.69 10.72
C ILE A 353 19.09 -37.01 11.11
N HIS A 354 18.76 -37.58 12.27
CA HIS A 354 19.29 -38.86 12.74
C HIS A 354 18.22 -39.95 12.65
N GLN A 355 18.54 -41.09 12.00
CA GLN A 355 17.60 -42.20 11.84
C GLN A 355 17.01 -42.72 13.16
N ASN A 356 17.78 -42.67 14.24
CA ASN A 356 17.33 -43.16 15.55
C ASN A 356 16.32 -42.23 16.24
N VAL A 357 16.04 -41.03 15.72
CA VAL A 357 14.93 -40.16 16.21
C VAL A 357 13.65 -40.29 15.39
N GLU A 358 13.68 -40.88 14.19
CA GLU A 358 12.48 -41.08 13.35
C GLU A 358 11.33 -41.79 14.09
N PRO A 359 11.57 -42.80 14.95
CA PRO A 359 10.51 -43.48 15.69
C PRO A 359 10.02 -42.75 16.94
N LEU A 360 10.56 -41.58 17.29
CA LEU A 360 10.23 -40.89 18.54
C LEU A 360 9.00 -39.99 18.40
N ILE A 361 8.16 -39.98 19.44
CA ILE A 361 7.31 -38.83 19.72
C ILE A 361 8.18 -37.75 20.37
N GLY A 362 8.05 -36.50 19.92
CA GLY A 362 8.83 -35.37 20.41
C GLY A 362 8.72 -34.14 19.51
N PHE A 363 9.14 -32.99 20.00
CA PHE A 363 9.13 -31.74 19.21
C PHE A 363 10.46 -31.55 18.48
N PHE A 364 10.54 -31.98 17.22
CA PHE A 364 11.74 -31.86 16.37
C PHE A 364 11.60 -30.81 15.28
N LEU A 365 10.36 -30.41 14.97
CA LEU A 365 10.04 -29.37 14.00
C LEU A 365 10.95 -28.14 14.17
N ASN A 366 11.54 -27.70 13.07
CA ASN A 366 12.25 -26.43 12.99
C ASN A 366 11.69 -25.60 11.82
N ASN A 367 11.80 -24.27 11.91
CA ASN A 367 11.34 -23.37 10.86
C ASN A 367 12.54 -22.77 10.12
N LEU A 368 12.47 -22.77 8.79
CA LEU A 368 13.45 -22.06 7.95
C LEU A 368 12.83 -20.79 7.38
N VAL A 369 13.65 -19.74 7.30
CA VAL A 369 13.30 -18.48 6.64
C VAL A 369 13.82 -18.55 5.21
N LEU A 370 12.92 -18.68 4.25
CA LEU A 370 13.24 -18.74 2.84
C LEU A 370 13.11 -17.33 2.24
N ARG A 371 14.20 -16.83 1.68
CA ARG A 371 14.25 -15.53 1.02
C ARG A 371 14.50 -15.74 -0.47
N THR A 372 13.62 -15.20 -1.31
CA THR A 372 13.71 -15.30 -2.77
C THR A 372 13.84 -13.90 -3.36
N ASP A 373 14.94 -13.67 -4.08
CA ASP A 373 15.25 -12.42 -4.78
C ASP A 373 14.75 -12.47 -6.23
N LEU A 374 13.88 -11.54 -6.59
CA LEU A 374 13.30 -11.35 -7.93
C LEU A 374 13.96 -10.19 -8.69
N SER A 375 14.93 -9.51 -8.08
CA SER A 375 15.56 -8.31 -8.62
C SER A 375 16.29 -8.58 -9.94
N GLY A 376 16.37 -7.54 -10.77
CA GLY A 376 16.98 -7.65 -12.11
C GLY A 376 16.12 -8.38 -13.14
N ASN A 377 14.88 -8.75 -12.78
CA ASN A 377 13.89 -9.36 -13.65
C ASN A 377 14.49 -10.56 -14.44
N PRO A 378 14.86 -11.66 -13.77
CA PRO A 378 15.38 -12.86 -14.42
C PRO A 378 14.31 -13.53 -15.30
N SER A 379 14.72 -14.49 -16.15
CA SER A 379 13.76 -15.46 -16.67
C SER A 379 13.27 -16.39 -15.57
N PHE A 380 12.14 -17.07 -15.76
CA PHE A 380 11.69 -18.04 -14.75
C PHE A 380 12.66 -19.21 -14.57
N ASN A 381 13.31 -19.67 -15.65
CA ASN A 381 14.36 -20.68 -15.61
C ASN A 381 15.60 -20.20 -14.85
N GLU A 382 15.99 -18.92 -14.99
CA GLU A 382 17.07 -18.32 -14.20
C GLU A 382 16.70 -18.22 -12.71
N LEU A 383 15.48 -17.76 -12.42
CA LEU A 383 14.96 -17.64 -11.06
C LEU A 383 14.93 -18.98 -10.34
N ILE A 384 14.35 -20.02 -10.95
CA ILE A 384 14.23 -21.33 -10.31
C ILE A 384 15.60 -22.00 -10.10
N ALA A 385 16.56 -21.76 -10.99
CA ALA A 385 17.93 -22.27 -10.83
C ALA A 385 18.67 -21.58 -9.67
N SER A 386 18.53 -20.25 -9.56
CA SER A 386 19.07 -19.48 -8.43
C SER A 386 18.42 -19.92 -7.12
N ASN A 387 17.08 -19.91 -7.07
CA ASN A 387 16.31 -20.25 -5.89
C ASN A 387 16.53 -21.71 -5.43
N ARG A 388 16.76 -22.66 -6.36
CA ARG A 388 17.20 -24.02 -6.02
C ARG A 388 18.47 -24.01 -5.18
N THR A 389 19.45 -23.18 -5.53
CA THR A 389 20.72 -23.07 -4.81
C THR A 389 20.47 -22.54 -3.40
N THR A 390 19.74 -21.42 -3.29
CA THR A 390 19.35 -20.82 -2.00
C THR A 390 18.60 -21.80 -1.10
N LEU A 391 17.63 -22.55 -1.64
CA LEU A 391 16.86 -23.53 -0.87
C LEU A 391 17.73 -24.70 -0.40
N LEU A 392 18.66 -25.20 -1.24
CA LEU A 392 19.58 -26.26 -0.82
C LEU A 392 20.53 -25.79 0.28
N GLU A 393 21.10 -24.59 0.15
CA GLU A 393 21.95 -23.99 1.20
C GLU A 393 21.17 -23.79 2.51
N ALA A 394 19.93 -23.29 2.44
CA ALA A 394 19.05 -23.18 3.60
C ALA A 394 18.79 -24.54 4.26
N PHE A 395 18.60 -25.61 3.48
CA PHE A 395 18.45 -26.97 4.01
C PHE A 395 19.75 -27.55 4.59
N GLU A 396 20.93 -27.17 4.11
CA GLU A 396 22.20 -27.57 4.73
C GLU A 396 22.34 -26.97 6.14
N HIS A 397 21.87 -25.74 6.32
CA HIS A 397 21.86 -24.99 7.59
C HIS A 397 20.59 -25.20 8.44
N GLN A 398 19.77 -26.21 8.12
CA GLN A 398 18.46 -26.42 8.75
C GLN A 398 18.49 -26.80 10.25
N HIS A 399 19.68 -27.02 10.78
CA HIS A 399 19.90 -27.53 12.12
C HIS A 399 20.07 -26.43 13.17
N LEU A 400 20.27 -25.18 12.74
CA LEU A 400 20.16 -24.03 13.62
C LEU A 400 18.69 -23.88 14.04
N PRO A 401 18.35 -23.97 15.34
CA PRO A 401 16.99 -23.74 15.80
C PRO A 401 16.56 -22.31 15.45
N PHE A 402 15.36 -22.18 14.86
CA PHE A 402 14.74 -20.90 14.52
C PHE A 402 14.75 -19.92 15.70
N ASP A 403 14.56 -20.43 16.91
CA ASP A 403 14.47 -19.61 18.12
C ASP A 403 15.81 -19.00 18.50
N ALA A 404 16.89 -19.77 18.33
CA ALA A 404 18.25 -19.26 18.54
C ALA A 404 18.61 -18.22 17.47
N LEU A 405 18.12 -18.40 16.24
CA LEU A 405 18.28 -17.43 15.16
C LEU A 405 17.52 -16.12 15.46
N VAL A 406 16.28 -16.19 15.95
CA VAL A 406 15.50 -15.01 16.33
C VAL A 406 16.14 -14.28 17.51
N GLU A 407 16.66 -15.00 18.50
CA GLU A 407 17.38 -14.40 19.63
C GLU A 407 18.65 -13.69 19.17
N ASP A 408 19.39 -14.28 18.24
CA ASP A 408 20.64 -13.72 17.71
C ASP A 408 20.43 -12.49 16.81
N LEU A 409 19.48 -12.57 15.87
CA LEU A 409 19.16 -11.47 14.97
C LEU A 409 18.41 -10.32 15.66
N ASN A 410 17.72 -10.63 16.76
CA ASN A 410 16.91 -9.70 17.54
C ASN A 410 16.07 -8.75 16.66
N PRO A 411 15.19 -9.29 15.78
CA PRO A 411 14.36 -8.48 14.89
C PRO A 411 13.38 -7.62 15.68
N GLU A 412 12.84 -6.59 15.03
CA GLU A 412 11.79 -5.73 15.61
C GLU A 412 10.64 -6.59 16.17
N ARG A 413 10.28 -6.35 17.43
CA ARG A 413 9.18 -7.05 18.10
C ARG A 413 7.91 -6.24 17.95
N SER A 414 6.84 -6.89 17.50
CA SER A 414 5.53 -6.28 17.33
C SER A 414 4.45 -7.18 17.92
N SER A 415 3.40 -6.58 18.47
CA SER A 415 2.17 -7.28 18.85
C SER A 415 1.23 -7.53 17.67
N SER A 416 1.45 -6.90 16.52
CA SER A 416 0.57 -6.95 15.35
C SER A 416 0.93 -8.04 14.33
N HIS A 417 2.14 -8.60 14.41
CA HIS A 417 2.61 -9.65 13.50
C HIS A 417 3.74 -10.48 14.12
N GLN A 418 3.94 -11.68 13.58
CA GLN A 418 5.09 -12.52 13.93
C GLN A 418 6.41 -11.94 13.39
N PRO A 419 7.54 -12.19 14.09
CA PRO A 419 8.86 -11.79 13.61
C PRO A 419 9.31 -12.66 12.43
N MET A 420 10.20 -12.13 11.60
CA MET A 420 10.87 -12.77 10.46
C MET A 420 10.00 -13.05 9.22
N PHE A 421 8.82 -13.64 9.37
CA PHE A 421 7.94 -13.93 8.23
C PHE A 421 6.47 -14.03 8.63
N GLN A 422 5.59 -13.72 7.67
CA GLN A 422 4.13 -13.82 7.84
C GLN A 422 3.47 -14.63 6.71
N LEU A 423 4.27 -15.12 5.76
CA LEU A 423 3.86 -16.01 4.68
C LEU A 423 4.42 -17.41 4.95
N TRP A 424 3.61 -18.44 4.74
CA TRP A 424 3.97 -19.82 5.04
C TRP A 424 3.76 -20.74 3.85
N PHE A 425 4.70 -21.65 3.61
CA PHE A 425 4.59 -22.67 2.57
C PHE A 425 5.02 -24.06 3.05
N VAL A 426 4.20 -25.07 2.75
CA VAL A 426 4.51 -26.48 3.00
C VAL A 426 3.96 -27.38 1.89
N LEU A 427 4.70 -28.43 1.55
CA LEU A 427 4.25 -29.53 0.70
C LEU A 427 4.20 -30.82 1.54
N GLN A 428 3.00 -31.36 1.76
CA GLN A 428 2.78 -32.60 2.49
C GLN A 428 2.84 -33.79 1.53
N ASN A 429 3.60 -34.82 1.90
CA ASN A 429 3.80 -36.04 1.12
C ASN A 429 3.14 -37.28 1.75
N HIS A 430 2.15 -37.10 2.64
CA HIS A 430 1.51 -38.21 3.36
C HIS A 430 0.16 -38.59 2.73
N ASP A 431 -0.06 -39.89 2.52
CA ASP A 431 -1.35 -40.43 2.10
C ASP A 431 -2.33 -40.37 3.28
N SER A 432 -3.42 -39.59 3.14
CA SER A 432 -4.57 -39.56 4.05
C SER A 432 -5.46 -40.81 3.85
N GLY A 433 -4.88 -41.99 4.06
CA GLY A 433 -5.59 -43.27 3.91
C GLY A 433 -6.53 -43.59 5.09
N THR A 434 -7.61 -44.32 4.81
CA THR A 434 -8.41 -44.99 5.86
C THR A 434 -7.57 -46.07 6.53
N PHE A 435 -7.47 -46.03 7.86
CA PHE A 435 -6.73 -47.02 8.63
C PHE A 435 -7.65 -48.18 9.04
N GLN A 436 -7.24 -49.42 8.76
CA GLN A 436 -7.99 -50.61 9.18
C GLN A 436 -7.48 -51.12 10.54
N LEU A 437 -8.35 -51.08 11.54
CA LEU A 437 -8.16 -51.68 12.84
C LEU A 437 -8.89 -53.03 12.91
N PRO A 438 -8.46 -54.01 13.73
CA PRO A 438 -9.22 -55.26 13.89
C PRO A 438 -10.64 -55.01 14.38
N GLY A 439 -11.62 -55.20 13.50
CA GLY A 439 -13.04 -55.01 13.78
C GLY A 439 -13.49 -53.55 13.85
N LEU A 440 -12.68 -52.59 13.38
CA LEU A 440 -12.98 -51.15 13.38
C LEU A 440 -12.49 -50.50 12.08
N GLU A 441 -13.31 -49.62 11.52
CA GLU A 441 -12.93 -48.69 10.46
C GLU A 441 -12.68 -47.31 11.08
N MET A 442 -11.52 -46.73 10.80
CA MET A 442 -11.12 -45.40 11.29
C MET A 442 -11.15 -44.40 10.14
N SER A 443 -11.88 -43.30 10.32
CA SER A 443 -11.98 -42.21 9.36
C SER A 443 -11.90 -40.84 10.03
N ASP A 444 -11.59 -39.81 9.23
CA ASP A 444 -11.59 -38.42 9.65
C ASP A 444 -13.04 -37.87 9.61
N PRO A 445 -13.58 -37.36 10.73
CA PRO A 445 -14.90 -36.74 10.75
C PRO A 445 -14.79 -35.25 10.37
N GLU A 446 -14.74 -34.96 9.06
CA GLU A 446 -14.60 -33.61 8.49
C GLU A 446 -15.56 -32.55 9.09
N GLU A 447 -16.75 -32.95 9.56
CA GLU A 447 -17.79 -32.06 10.09
C GLU A 447 -17.62 -31.66 11.58
N ILE A 448 -16.67 -32.28 12.31
CA ILE A 448 -16.53 -32.09 13.77
C ILE A 448 -15.57 -30.96 14.13
N LEU A 449 -14.52 -30.71 13.32
CA LEU A 449 -13.48 -29.69 13.61
C LEU A 449 -13.57 -28.43 12.73
N SER A 450 -14.50 -28.37 11.78
CA SER A 450 -14.62 -27.31 10.77
C SER A 450 -15.10 -25.93 11.28
N GLY A 451 -15.25 -25.75 12.60
CA GLY A 451 -15.83 -24.55 13.20
C GLY A 451 -14.86 -23.41 13.55
N VAL A 452 -13.56 -23.68 13.66
CA VAL A 452 -12.56 -22.65 14.06
C VAL A 452 -11.24 -22.86 13.31
N ASP A 453 -11.07 -22.20 12.16
CA ASP A 453 -9.78 -22.13 11.46
C ASP A 453 -8.85 -21.18 12.24
N VAL A 454 -8.02 -21.74 13.12
CA VAL A 454 -6.91 -21.01 13.77
C VAL A 454 -5.79 -20.85 12.73
N VAL A 455 -5.52 -19.61 12.31
CA VAL A 455 -4.50 -19.29 11.30
C VAL A 455 -3.37 -18.49 11.95
N ASN A 456 -2.17 -19.09 11.96
CA ASN A 456 -1.00 -18.53 12.63
C ASN A 456 -0.26 -17.44 11.82
N PHE A 457 -0.33 -17.54 10.49
CA PHE A 457 0.34 -16.66 9.53
C PHE A 457 -0.67 -15.82 8.78
N ASP A 458 -0.24 -14.74 8.13
CA ASP A 458 -1.17 -13.89 7.37
C ASP A 458 -1.75 -14.67 6.17
N ILE A 459 -0.89 -15.43 5.47
CA ILE A 459 -1.28 -16.40 4.44
C ILE A 459 -0.42 -17.67 4.57
N SER A 460 -1.07 -18.82 4.65
CA SER A 460 -0.44 -20.14 4.60
C SER A 460 -0.90 -20.90 3.36
N LEU A 461 0.05 -21.42 2.58
CA LEU A 461 -0.20 -22.32 1.46
C LEU A 461 0.32 -23.71 1.80
N SER A 462 -0.61 -24.67 1.89
CA SER A 462 -0.29 -26.09 1.99
C SER A 462 -0.62 -26.78 0.66
N ALA A 463 0.31 -27.58 0.15
CA ALA A 463 0.09 -28.41 -1.02
C ALA A 463 0.16 -29.90 -0.65
N ALA A 464 -0.67 -30.73 -1.26
CA ALA A 464 -0.63 -32.19 -1.10
C ALA A 464 -1.03 -32.89 -2.41
N VAL A 465 -0.61 -34.13 -2.61
CA VAL A 465 -1.06 -34.94 -3.76
C VAL A 465 -2.17 -35.88 -3.31
N GLU A 466 -3.38 -35.65 -3.81
CA GLU A 466 -4.57 -36.48 -3.53
C GLU A 466 -5.08 -37.07 -4.85
N GLU A 467 -5.18 -38.40 -4.92
CA GLU A 467 -5.66 -39.12 -6.12
C GLU A 467 -4.96 -38.70 -7.45
N GLY A 468 -3.69 -38.30 -7.38
CA GLY A 468 -2.90 -37.86 -8.54
C GLY A 468 -3.17 -36.42 -9.00
N LYS A 469 -3.86 -35.61 -8.17
CA LYS A 469 -4.00 -34.16 -8.32
C LYS A 469 -3.21 -33.45 -7.23
N LEU A 470 -2.63 -32.29 -7.56
CA LEU A 470 -2.12 -31.39 -6.54
C LEU A 470 -3.29 -30.59 -5.96
N VAL A 471 -3.50 -30.70 -4.66
CA VAL A 471 -4.50 -29.97 -3.88
C VAL A 471 -3.79 -28.86 -3.13
N LEU A 472 -4.29 -27.63 -3.25
CA LEU A 472 -3.78 -26.43 -2.60
C LEU A 472 -4.79 -25.96 -1.55
N ALA A 473 -4.37 -25.90 -0.30
CA ALA A 473 -5.15 -25.34 0.80
C ALA A 473 -4.52 -24.01 1.23
N TRP A 474 -5.25 -22.94 1.00
CA TRP A 474 -4.92 -21.59 1.44
C TRP A 474 -5.62 -21.32 2.77
N GLN A 475 -4.88 -20.91 3.78
CA GLN A 475 -5.43 -20.39 5.03
C GLN A 475 -4.99 -18.93 5.18
N TYR A 476 -5.90 -18.05 5.54
CA TYR A 476 -5.62 -16.62 5.61
C TYR A 476 -6.40 -15.96 6.74
N LYS A 477 -5.85 -14.88 7.29
CA LYS A 477 -6.51 -14.09 8.33
C LYS A 477 -7.65 -13.26 7.76
N SER A 478 -8.85 -13.47 8.27
CA SER A 478 -10.06 -12.74 7.85
C SER A 478 -10.06 -11.27 8.30
N GLU A 479 -9.27 -10.93 9.32
CA GLU A 479 -9.04 -9.54 9.74
C GLU A 479 -8.19 -8.73 8.74
N LEU A 480 -7.49 -9.39 7.81
CA LEU A 480 -6.62 -8.75 6.80
C LEU A 480 -7.16 -8.87 5.37
N PHE A 481 -7.73 -10.03 5.03
CA PHE A 481 -8.13 -10.36 3.65
C PHE A 481 -9.59 -10.81 3.56
N ASP A 482 -10.23 -10.41 2.48
CA ASP A 482 -11.53 -10.91 2.06
C ASP A 482 -11.42 -12.22 1.28
N ALA A 483 -12.47 -13.03 1.35
CA ALA A 483 -12.54 -14.30 0.64
C ALA A 483 -12.38 -14.12 -0.88
N HIS A 484 -12.98 -13.07 -1.46
CA HIS A 484 -12.86 -12.78 -2.88
C HIS A 484 -11.42 -12.39 -3.29
N THR A 485 -10.71 -11.63 -2.46
CA THR A 485 -9.30 -11.29 -2.69
C THR A 485 -8.46 -12.55 -2.73
N MET A 486 -8.68 -13.47 -1.78
CA MET A 486 -7.96 -14.74 -1.72
C MET A 486 -8.33 -15.72 -2.84
N GLU A 487 -9.57 -15.68 -3.34
CA GLU A 487 -9.95 -16.38 -4.56
C GLU A 487 -9.15 -15.89 -5.77
N ASN A 488 -9.03 -14.58 -5.96
CA ASN A 488 -8.25 -13.98 -7.04
C ASN A 488 -6.74 -14.27 -6.89
N PHE A 489 -6.23 -14.23 -5.66
CA PHE A 489 -4.84 -14.57 -5.33
C PHE A 489 -4.52 -16.03 -5.70
N ALA A 490 -5.39 -16.96 -5.30
CA ALA A 490 -5.24 -18.39 -5.62
C ALA A 490 -5.40 -18.68 -7.11
N GLN A 491 -6.33 -18.00 -7.81
CA GLN A 491 -6.46 -18.11 -9.27
C GLN A 491 -5.21 -17.59 -9.98
N SER A 492 -4.61 -16.51 -9.47
CA SER A 492 -3.38 -15.96 -10.01
C SER A 492 -2.20 -16.92 -9.83
N PHE A 493 -2.13 -17.63 -8.70
CA PHE A 493 -1.15 -18.70 -8.48
C PHE A 493 -1.25 -19.78 -9.57
N GLU A 494 -2.46 -20.25 -9.87
CA GLU A 494 -2.69 -21.30 -10.88
C GLU A 494 -2.30 -20.83 -12.29
N ALA A 495 -2.66 -19.59 -12.65
CA ALA A 495 -2.30 -18.99 -13.92
C ALA A 495 -0.78 -18.81 -14.05
N LEU A 496 -0.14 -18.27 -13.02
CA LEU A 496 1.32 -18.11 -12.96
C LEU A 496 2.03 -19.45 -13.08
N LEU A 497 1.59 -20.46 -12.33
CA LEU A 497 2.16 -21.81 -12.42
C LEU A 497 2.08 -22.35 -13.85
N ALA A 498 0.92 -22.26 -14.48
CA ALA A 498 0.72 -22.77 -15.83
C ALA A 498 1.55 -22.01 -16.89
N ASN A 499 1.61 -20.68 -16.79
CA ASN A 499 2.32 -19.83 -17.75
C ASN A 499 3.83 -19.88 -17.56
N ALA A 500 4.32 -19.90 -16.32
CA ALA A 500 5.74 -19.95 -16.01
C ALA A 500 6.41 -21.25 -16.48
N ILE A 501 5.76 -22.41 -16.27
CA ILE A 501 6.31 -23.69 -16.74
C ILE A 501 6.19 -23.85 -18.27
N ALA A 502 5.27 -23.13 -18.91
CA ALA A 502 5.12 -23.13 -20.36
C ALA A 502 6.14 -22.21 -21.06
N ASN A 503 6.46 -21.08 -20.43
CA ASN A 503 7.27 -20.00 -20.99
C ASN A 503 8.50 -19.70 -20.11
N GLY A 504 9.22 -20.75 -19.68
CA GLY A 504 10.29 -20.62 -18.68
C GLY A 504 11.45 -19.68 -19.07
N ASP A 505 11.65 -19.42 -20.37
CA ASP A 505 12.70 -18.52 -20.87
C ASP A 505 12.27 -17.04 -20.90
N GLU A 506 10.99 -16.76 -20.68
CA GLU A 506 10.48 -15.38 -20.59
C GLU A 506 10.82 -14.75 -19.24
N LYS A 507 10.87 -13.42 -19.25
CA LYS A 507 11.12 -12.58 -18.08
C LYS A 507 9.98 -12.69 -17.09
N ILE A 508 10.28 -12.75 -15.80
CA ILE A 508 9.24 -12.94 -14.77
C ILE A 508 8.19 -11.81 -14.75
N SER A 509 8.56 -10.60 -15.19
CA SER A 509 7.64 -9.47 -15.34
C SER A 509 6.61 -9.65 -16.46
N THR A 510 6.86 -10.51 -17.46
CA THR A 510 5.96 -10.72 -18.61
C THR A 510 5.05 -11.94 -18.43
N ILE A 511 5.36 -12.80 -17.46
CA ILE A 511 4.54 -13.98 -17.16
C ILE A 511 3.23 -13.53 -16.50
N SER A 512 2.13 -13.67 -17.25
CA SER A 512 0.81 -13.26 -16.78
C SER A 512 0.30 -14.15 -15.65
N GLY A 513 -0.10 -13.53 -14.53
CA GLY A 513 -0.94 -14.15 -13.50
C GLY A 513 -2.43 -14.03 -13.76
N VAL A 514 -2.84 -13.54 -14.92
CA VAL A 514 -4.24 -13.34 -15.29
C VAL A 514 -4.62 -14.25 -16.45
N THR A 515 -5.78 -14.89 -16.36
CA THR A 515 -6.42 -15.63 -17.47
C THR A 515 -7.39 -14.73 -18.24
N GLU A 516 -7.66 -15.01 -19.50
CA GLU A 516 -8.61 -14.22 -20.33
C GLU A 516 -10.00 -14.08 -19.68
N GLY A 517 -10.44 -15.04 -18.86
CA GLY A 517 -11.71 -14.99 -18.13
C GLY A 517 -11.67 -14.22 -16.80
N THR A 518 -10.49 -13.95 -16.24
CA THR A 518 -10.28 -13.19 -15.00
C THR A 518 -9.86 -11.75 -15.25
N LEU A 519 -9.55 -11.40 -16.49
CA LEU A 519 -9.75 -10.04 -17.00
C LEU A 519 -11.27 -9.79 -16.96
N GLN A 520 -11.80 -9.46 -15.78
CA GLN A 520 -13.13 -8.86 -15.57
C GLN A 520 -13.34 -7.69 -16.58
N PRO A 521 -14.55 -7.15 -16.79
CA PRO A 521 -14.93 -6.36 -17.99
C PRO A 521 -14.22 -4.99 -18.17
N TRP A 522 -13.08 -4.78 -17.53
CA TRP A 522 -12.13 -3.67 -17.63
C TRP A 522 -11.61 -3.36 -19.05
N GLN A 523 -11.93 -4.19 -20.05
CA GLN A 523 -11.71 -3.90 -21.47
C GLN A 523 -12.93 -3.28 -22.17
N ASN A 524 -14.09 -3.21 -21.53
CA ASN A 524 -15.23 -2.49 -22.07
C ASN A 524 -15.09 -1.02 -21.75
N ALA A 525 -14.39 -0.38 -22.67
CA ALA A 525 -14.61 1.00 -23.05
C ALA A 525 -16.04 1.41 -22.68
N ASN A 526 -16.16 2.42 -21.81
CA ASN A 526 -17.42 3.09 -21.54
C ASN A 526 -17.74 3.96 -22.79
N GLU A 527 -17.68 3.31 -23.97
CA GLU A 527 -17.71 3.88 -25.30
C GLU A 527 -19.09 4.45 -25.51
N ARG A 528 -19.13 5.77 -25.63
CA ARG A 528 -20.34 6.54 -25.88
C ARG A 528 -20.09 7.36 -27.12
N THR A 529 -20.98 7.17 -28.09
CA THR A 529 -21.06 8.13 -29.19
C THR A 529 -21.80 9.36 -28.68
N PHE A 530 -21.09 10.48 -28.56
CA PHE A 530 -21.71 11.78 -28.28
C PHE A 530 -22.13 12.48 -29.57
N GLU A 531 -23.25 13.20 -29.53
CA GLU A 531 -23.81 13.91 -30.69
C GLU A 531 -22.98 15.15 -31.06
N ASN A 532 -22.39 15.80 -30.06
CA ASN A 532 -21.55 16.97 -30.22
C ASN A 532 -20.09 16.55 -30.30
N LYS A 533 -19.40 16.84 -31.41
CA LYS A 533 -18.18 16.10 -31.78
C LYS A 533 -16.92 16.94 -32.05
N THR A 534 -17.00 18.27 -32.08
CA THR A 534 -15.88 19.07 -32.62
C THR A 534 -15.27 20.02 -31.60
N ASN A 535 -16.04 20.97 -31.06
CA ASN A 535 -15.49 21.95 -30.13
C ASN A 535 -16.56 22.54 -29.19
N LEU A 536 -16.12 23.02 -28.03
CA LEU A 536 -16.98 23.63 -27.01
C LEU A 536 -17.64 24.94 -27.49
N ILE A 537 -16.89 25.75 -28.24
CA ILE A 537 -17.28 27.11 -28.68
C ILE A 537 -18.58 27.08 -29.50
N LYS A 538 -18.67 26.16 -30.46
CA LYS A 538 -19.86 25.99 -31.28
C LYS A 538 -21.11 25.73 -30.44
N SER A 539 -21.00 24.83 -29.45
CA SER A 539 -22.09 24.49 -28.52
C SER A 539 -22.56 25.70 -27.72
N ILE A 540 -21.62 26.49 -27.22
CA ILE A 540 -21.91 27.72 -26.45
C ILE A 540 -22.64 28.74 -27.34
N PHE A 541 -22.18 28.94 -28.59
CA PHE A 541 -22.79 29.88 -29.53
C PHE A 541 -24.18 29.40 -30.00
N GLU A 542 -24.37 28.10 -30.21
CA GLU A 542 -25.68 27.50 -30.51
C GLU A 542 -26.67 27.75 -29.38
N PHE A 543 -26.24 27.54 -28.13
CA PHE A 543 -27.06 27.83 -26.96
C PHE A 543 -27.36 29.33 -26.83
N ALA A 544 -26.36 30.20 -26.99
CA ALA A 544 -26.51 31.66 -26.92
C ALA A 544 -27.49 32.21 -27.97
N LYS A 545 -27.49 31.64 -29.18
CA LYS A 545 -28.45 32.01 -30.23
C LYS A 545 -29.89 31.62 -29.89
N GLN A 546 -30.06 30.50 -29.18
CA GLN A 546 -31.39 30.00 -28.78
C GLN A 546 -31.90 30.65 -27.49
N ASN A 547 -31.00 30.98 -26.55
CA ASN A 547 -31.32 31.47 -25.21
C ASN A 547 -30.44 32.69 -24.85
N PRO A 548 -30.54 33.82 -25.56
CA PRO A 548 -29.62 34.94 -25.41
C PRO A 548 -29.68 35.59 -24.02
N ASP A 549 -30.86 35.64 -23.40
CA ASP A 549 -31.07 36.29 -22.10
C ASP A 549 -30.71 35.41 -20.89
N ALA A 550 -30.36 34.13 -21.12
CA ALA A 550 -29.93 33.23 -20.05
C ALA A 550 -28.59 33.70 -19.48
N ILE A 551 -28.41 33.62 -18.15
CA ILE A 551 -27.14 34.02 -17.51
C ILE A 551 -26.07 32.95 -17.72
N ALA A 552 -24.91 33.36 -18.21
CA ALA A 552 -23.76 32.47 -18.42
C ALA A 552 -22.81 32.48 -17.23
N LEU A 553 -22.50 33.67 -16.71
CA LEU A 553 -21.56 33.86 -15.61
C LEU A 553 -22.05 34.97 -14.69
N ARG A 554 -21.91 34.72 -13.38
CA ARG A 554 -22.10 35.68 -12.30
C ARG A 554 -20.81 35.85 -11.50
N VAL A 555 -20.46 37.10 -11.21
CA VAL A 555 -19.34 37.49 -10.34
C VAL A 555 -19.87 38.51 -9.36
N GLU A 556 -20.06 38.12 -8.10
CA GLU A 556 -20.77 38.95 -7.09
C GLU A 556 -22.14 39.44 -7.63
N ASP A 557 -22.34 40.76 -7.68
CA ASP A 557 -23.57 41.40 -8.15
C ASP A 557 -23.62 41.58 -9.68
N GLU A 558 -22.51 41.34 -10.38
CA GLU A 558 -22.41 41.45 -11.84
C GLU A 558 -22.74 40.12 -12.52
N ALA A 559 -23.38 40.19 -13.69
CA ALA A 559 -23.69 39.03 -14.48
C ALA A 559 -23.61 39.35 -15.98
N ILE A 560 -23.27 38.34 -16.77
CA ILE A 560 -23.27 38.41 -18.22
C ILE A 560 -24.16 37.30 -18.78
N SER A 561 -25.03 37.67 -19.72
CA SER A 561 -25.89 36.72 -20.42
C SER A 561 -25.12 35.96 -21.53
N TYR A 562 -25.65 34.82 -21.97
CA TYR A 562 -25.05 34.04 -23.06
C TYR A 562 -24.98 34.85 -24.37
N GLY A 563 -25.98 35.68 -24.66
CA GLY A 563 -25.99 36.56 -25.83
C GLY A 563 -24.89 37.63 -25.77
N GLU A 564 -24.74 38.30 -24.63
CA GLU A 564 -23.68 39.29 -24.41
C GLU A 564 -22.29 38.65 -24.45
N LEU A 565 -22.15 37.47 -23.83
CA LEU A 565 -20.91 36.70 -23.84
C LEU A 565 -20.50 36.35 -25.27
N ALA A 566 -21.40 35.77 -26.07
CA ALA A 566 -21.11 35.39 -27.45
C ALA A 566 -20.74 36.61 -28.32
N ALA A 567 -21.42 37.74 -28.14
CA ALA A 567 -21.11 38.98 -28.87
C ALA A 567 -19.74 39.55 -28.51
N LYS A 568 -19.38 39.60 -27.22
CA LYS A 568 -18.05 40.07 -26.77
C LYS A 568 -16.93 39.11 -27.15
N VAL A 569 -17.17 37.79 -27.09
CA VAL A 569 -16.22 36.77 -27.56
C VAL A 569 -15.97 36.92 -29.07
N SER A 570 -17.03 37.11 -29.86
CA SER A 570 -16.92 37.35 -31.31
C SER A 570 -16.08 38.61 -31.60
N GLU A 571 -16.39 39.74 -30.95
CA GLU A 571 -15.63 41.00 -31.09
C GLU A 571 -14.15 40.81 -30.72
N PHE A 572 -13.87 40.26 -29.54
CA PHE A 572 -12.50 40.13 -29.04
C PHE A 572 -11.68 39.13 -29.87
N SER A 573 -12.31 38.06 -30.36
CA SER A 573 -11.65 37.10 -31.26
C SER A 573 -11.20 37.75 -32.57
N GLN A 574 -11.96 38.71 -33.12
CA GLN A 574 -11.55 39.44 -34.33
C GLN A 574 -10.32 40.31 -34.08
N GLN A 575 -10.20 40.91 -32.89
CA GLN A 575 -9.01 41.66 -32.49
C GLN A 575 -7.79 40.73 -32.41
N LEU A 576 -7.95 39.56 -31.80
CA LEU A 576 -6.90 38.53 -31.74
C LEU A 576 -6.46 38.07 -33.14
N THR A 577 -7.40 37.79 -34.05
CA THR A 577 -7.10 37.44 -35.44
C THR A 577 -6.40 38.59 -36.17
N ALA A 578 -6.78 39.84 -35.94
CA ALA A 578 -6.12 41.00 -36.52
C ALA A 578 -4.67 41.18 -36.03
N LEU A 579 -4.35 40.67 -34.83
CA LEU A 579 -3.00 40.60 -34.28
C LEU A 579 -2.20 39.37 -34.72
N GLY A 580 -2.78 38.51 -35.55
CA GLY A 580 -2.10 37.36 -36.14
C GLY A 580 -2.31 36.04 -35.39
N VAL A 581 -3.29 35.96 -34.46
CA VAL A 581 -3.72 34.66 -33.94
C VAL A 581 -4.30 33.83 -35.08
N VAL A 582 -3.73 32.65 -35.27
CA VAL A 582 -4.16 31.63 -36.22
C VAL A 582 -4.33 30.29 -35.48
N THR A 583 -4.72 29.24 -36.21
CA THR A 583 -4.85 27.87 -35.68
C THR A 583 -3.68 27.47 -34.78
N GLU A 584 -3.99 27.07 -33.56
CA GLU A 584 -3.09 26.62 -32.48
C GLU A 584 -2.06 27.65 -31.98
N SER A 585 -2.24 28.94 -32.30
CA SER A 585 -1.37 29.98 -31.75
C SER A 585 -1.53 30.05 -30.22
N PRO A 586 -0.44 29.92 -29.44
CA PRO A 586 -0.51 30.09 -27.99
C PRO A 586 -0.71 31.57 -27.65
N VAL A 587 -1.69 31.85 -26.78
CA VAL A 587 -1.99 33.21 -26.31
C VAL A 587 -2.00 33.23 -24.79
N GLY A 588 -1.14 34.06 -24.19
CA GLY A 588 -1.06 34.22 -22.74
C GLY A 588 -2.30 34.95 -22.21
N ILE A 589 -2.84 34.53 -21.06
CA ILE A 589 -3.93 35.25 -20.37
C ILE A 589 -3.51 35.54 -18.93
N CYS A 590 -3.40 36.82 -18.58
CA CYS A 590 -3.05 37.30 -17.25
C CYS A 590 -4.10 38.31 -16.76
N VAL A 591 -5.16 37.81 -16.11
CA VAL A 591 -6.28 38.62 -15.63
C VAL A 591 -6.72 38.18 -14.23
N ASP A 592 -7.43 39.06 -13.53
CA ASP A 592 -8.12 38.73 -12.29
C ASP A 592 -9.29 37.75 -12.52
N ARG A 593 -9.82 37.19 -11.43
CA ARG A 593 -11.05 36.39 -11.44
C ARG A 593 -12.25 37.28 -11.77
N SER A 594 -12.57 37.43 -13.05
CA SER A 594 -13.60 38.33 -13.54
C SER A 594 -14.33 37.82 -14.79
N ILE A 595 -15.29 38.59 -15.30
CA ILE A 595 -15.99 38.29 -16.56
C ILE A 595 -15.01 38.32 -17.74
N GLU A 596 -14.02 39.20 -17.72
CA GLU A 596 -12.96 39.31 -18.74
C GLU A 596 -12.18 37.99 -18.87
N GLN A 597 -11.96 37.27 -17.76
CA GLN A 597 -11.30 35.96 -17.79
C GLN A 597 -12.03 35.00 -18.73
N LEU A 598 -13.34 34.86 -18.55
CA LEU A 598 -14.15 33.96 -19.37
C LEU A 598 -14.16 34.41 -20.84
N ILE A 599 -14.30 35.71 -21.09
CA ILE A 599 -14.28 36.26 -22.45
C ILE A 599 -12.94 35.98 -23.12
N ALA A 600 -11.82 36.23 -22.44
CA ALA A 600 -10.48 36.00 -22.99
C ALA A 600 -10.26 34.52 -23.34
N GLN A 601 -10.62 33.60 -22.44
CA GLN A 601 -10.48 32.16 -22.68
C GLN A 601 -11.30 31.70 -23.90
N LEU A 602 -12.57 32.10 -23.97
CA LEU A 602 -13.45 31.75 -25.09
C LEU A 602 -13.05 32.43 -26.41
N ALA A 603 -12.59 33.68 -26.36
CA ALA A 603 -12.18 34.43 -27.55
C ALA A 603 -10.90 33.90 -28.18
N VAL A 604 -9.92 33.48 -27.36
CA VAL A 604 -8.71 32.81 -27.86
C VAL A 604 -9.07 31.51 -28.58
N MET A 605 -9.89 30.66 -27.96
CA MET A 605 -10.38 29.43 -28.59
C MET A 605 -11.21 29.71 -29.84
N HIS A 606 -12.10 30.71 -29.82
CA HIS A 606 -12.92 31.10 -30.96
C HIS A 606 -12.06 31.62 -32.14
N ALA A 607 -10.96 32.32 -31.86
CA ALA A 607 -9.98 32.74 -32.88
C ALA A 607 -9.13 31.56 -33.43
N GLY A 608 -9.29 30.36 -32.87
CA GLY A 608 -8.52 29.16 -33.22
C GLY A 608 -7.19 29.02 -32.49
N GLY A 609 -6.88 29.90 -31.54
CA GLY A 609 -5.69 29.81 -30.69
C GLY A 609 -5.90 28.91 -29.47
N ALA A 610 -4.80 28.60 -28.78
CA ALA A 610 -4.80 27.87 -27.52
C ALA A 610 -4.43 28.84 -26.39
N TYR A 611 -5.27 28.95 -25.35
CA TYR A 611 -4.94 29.85 -24.25
C TYR A 611 -3.91 29.22 -23.31
N VAL A 612 -3.03 30.07 -22.78
CA VAL A 612 -1.99 29.73 -21.80
C VAL A 612 -2.21 30.63 -20.59
N PRO A 613 -2.73 30.11 -19.46
CA PRO A 613 -3.01 30.94 -18.31
C PRO A 613 -1.71 31.32 -17.58
N LEU A 614 -1.58 32.61 -17.27
CA LEU A 614 -0.44 33.19 -16.56
C LEU A 614 -0.93 33.72 -15.20
N ASP A 615 -0.32 33.25 -14.12
CA ASP A 615 -0.63 33.74 -12.77
C ASP A 615 -0.01 35.12 -12.55
N ALA A 616 -0.86 36.13 -12.34
CA ALA A 616 -0.42 37.48 -12.00
C ALA A 616 0.41 37.53 -10.69
N GLY A 617 0.18 36.59 -9.77
CA GLY A 617 0.94 36.45 -8.52
C GLY A 617 2.24 35.66 -8.63
N ALA A 618 2.52 35.00 -9.76
CA ALA A 618 3.76 34.24 -9.93
C ALA A 618 4.98 35.16 -10.13
N PRO A 619 6.19 34.69 -9.73
CA PRO A 619 7.45 35.38 -10.02
C PRO A 619 7.65 35.63 -11.51
N ASN A 620 8.31 36.74 -11.87
CA ASN A 620 8.55 37.12 -13.26
C ASN A 620 9.33 36.04 -14.01
N ASP A 621 10.36 35.44 -13.41
CA ASP A 621 11.15 34.35 -14.00
C ASP A 621 10.27 33.18 -14.48
N ARG A 622 9.22 32.84 -13.70
CA ARG A 622 8.30 31.76 -14.06
C ARG A 622 7.42 32.14 -15.26
N ILE A 623 6.94 33.38 -15.30
CA ILE A 623 6.14 33.89 -16.42
C ILE A 623 6.98 33.99 -17.68
N GLU A 624 8.20 34.53 -17.58
CA GLU A 624 9.16 34.59 -18.68
C GLU A 624 9.51 33.20 -19.21
N TYR A 625 9.70 32.21 -18.32
CA TYR A 625 9.90 30.82 -18.72
C TYR A 625 8.71 30.28 -19.53
N ILE A 626 7.47 30.45 -19.04
CA ILE A 626 6.28 29.98 -19.75
C ILE A 626 6.15 30.65 -21.12
N ILE A 627 6.41 31.96 -21.19
CA ILE A 627 6.37 32.71 -22.45
C ILE A 627 7.44 32.20 -23.42
N ALA A 628 8.66 31.95 -22.94
CA ALA A 628 9.75 31.42 -23.75
C ALA A 628 9.51 29.99 -24.22
N ASP A 629 9.01 29.12 -23.34
CA ASP A 629 8.75 27.70 -23.61
C ASP A 629 7.58 27.51 -24.59
N THR A 630 6.53 28.31 -24.46
CA THR A 630 5.42 28.32 -25.44
C THR A 630 5.75 29.04 -26.74
N GLY A 631 6.70 29.98 -26.72
CA GLY A 631 6.96 30.89 -27.83
C GLY A 631 5.79 31.86 -28.10
N LEU A 632 4.92 32.10 -27.12
CA LEU A 632 3.77 32.98 -27.32
C LEU A 632 4.20 34.43 -27.59
N HIS A 633 3.49 35.12 -28.48
CA HIS A 633 3.79 36.50 -28.88
C HIS A 633 2.71 37.50 -28.48
N ILE A 634 1.56 37.03 -27.98
CA ILE A 634 0.44 37.87 -27.55
C ILE A 634 0.06 37.48 -26.12
N VAL A 635 -0.07 38.49 -25.25
CA VAL A 635 -0.61 38.34 -23.89
C VAL A 635 -1.85 39.21 -23.76
N VAL A 636 -2.98 38.59 -23.39
CA VAL A 636 -4.20 39.28 -22.99
C VAL A 636 -4.09 39.61 -21.51
N ALA A 637 -4.15 40.89 -21.14
CA ALA A 637 -4.02 41.34 -19.76
C ALA A 637 -4.95 42.52 -19.44
N GLN A 638 -5.36 42.66 -18.18
CA GLN A 638 -6.02 43.88 -17.73
C GLN A 638 -5.02 45.04 -17.68
N SER A 639 -5.51 46.28 -17.82
CA SER A 639 -4.64 47.46 -17.94
C SER A 639 -3.63 47.62 -16.80
N HIS A 640 -4.00 47.23 -15.59
CA HIS A 640 -3.14 47.29 -14.41
C HIS A 640 -2.02 46.23 -14.39
N TYR A 641 -2.07 45.21 -15.26
CA TYR A 641 -1.00 44.22 -15.45
C TYR A 641 -0.09 44.51 -16.63
N ASN A 642 -0.42 45.48 -17.49
CA ASN A 642 0.38 45.81 -18.69
C ASN A 642 1.86 46.07 -18.37
N ASP A 643 2.13 46.71 -17.22
CA ASP A 643 3.49 47.03 -16.77
C ASP A 643 4.37 45.79 -16.57
N LYS A 644 3.77 44.64 -16.23
CA LYS A 644 4.48 43.36 -16.02
C LYS A 644 5.09 42.79 -17.30
N PHE A 645 4.58 43.20 -18.47
CA PHE A 645 4.97 42.66 -19.77
C PHE A 645 5.76 43.66 -20.64
N LYS A 646 6.01 44.88 -20.15
CA LYS A 646 6.69 45.95 -20.93
C LYS A 646 8.08 45.56 -21.42
N ASP A 647 8.83 44.83 -20.60
CA ASP A 647 10.21 44.42 -20.86
C ASP A 647 10.31 43.01 -21.45
N ILE A 648 9.18 42.34 -21.66
CA ILE A 648 9.10 41.00 -22.25
C ILE A 648 8.81 41.16 -23.75
N ASN A 649 9.41 40.32 -24.59
CA ASN A 649 9.21 40.34 -26.05
C ASN A 649 7.85 39.75 -26.47
N CYS A 650 6.75 40.33 -25.98
CA CYS A 650 5.39 39.98 -26.34
C CYS A 650 4.51 41.23 -26.51
N GLN A 651 3.50 41.14 -27.36
CA GLN A 651 2.51 42.19 -27.52
C GLN A 651 1.39 42.02 -26.50
N THR A 652 1.15 43.03 -25.67
CA THR A 652 0.02 43.03 -24.73
C THR A 652 -1.25 43.55 -25.41
N LEU A 653 -2.32 42.76 -25.41
CA LEU A 653 -3.67 43.17 -25.75
C LEU A 653 -4.46 43.41 -24.47
N THR A 654 -4.89 44.66 -24.24
CA THR A 654 -5.62 45.01 -23.03
C THR A 654 -7.07 44.54 -23.08
N ILE A 655 -7.55 43.94 -21.98
CA ILE A 655 -8.96 43.58 -21.77
C ILE A 655 -9.47 44.23 -20.47
N ASP A 656 -10.28 45.27 -20.59
CA ASP A 656 -10.98 45.90 -19.47
C ASP A 656 -12.48 45.92 -19.75
N HIS A 657 -13.32 45.77 -18.72
CA HIS A 657 -14.79 45.75 -18.85
C HIS A 657 -15.33 46.92 -19.69
N THR A 658 -14.74 48.11 -19.53
CA THR A 658 -15.16 49.36 -20.20
C THR A 658 -14.85 49.42 -21.69
N GLN A 659 -13.95 48.56 -22.19
CA GLN A 659 -13.52 48.55 -23.59
C GLN A 659 -14.28 47.51 -24.45
N LEU A 660 -14.97 46.56 -23.82
CA LEU A 660 -15.70 45.49 -24.50
C LEU A 660 -17.13 45.94 -24.84
N VAL A 661 -17.45 46.07 -26.12
CA VAL A 661 -18.80 46.43 -26.58
C VAL A 661 -19.46 45.19 -27.17
N ALA A 662 -20.66 44.83 -26.73
CA ALA A 662 -21.37 43.63 -27.23
C ALA A 662 -21.93 43.84 -28.66
N THR A 663 -21.07 44.22 -29.61
CA THR A 663 -21.38 44.54 -31.01
C THR A 663 -20.99 43.45 -31.99
N GLY A 664 -20.31 42.39 -31.54
CA GLY A 664 -19.95 41.26 -32.39
C GLY A 664 -21.18 40.49 -32.88
N GLU A 665 -21.14 40.06 -34.15
CA GLU A 665 -22.19 39.21 -34.72
C GLU A 665 -22.06 37.77 -34.18
N ILE A 666 -23.20 37.19 -33.78
CA ILE A 666 -23.26 35.80 -33.28
C ILE A 666 -23.49 34.88 -34.49
N SER A 667 -22.38 34.40 -35.07
CA SER A 667 -22.41 33.48 -36.22
C SER A 667 -21.87 32.10 -35.84
N VAL A 668 -22.75 31.10 -35.83
CA VAL A 668 -22.39 29.70 -35.55
C VAL A 668 -21.69 29.06 -36.76
N ASP A 669 -22.11 29.44 -37.97
CA ASP A 669 -21.65 28.83 -39.23
C ASP A 669 -20.18 29.18 -39.56
N ASP A 670 -19.67 30.28 -38.99
CA ASP A 670 -18.29 30.73 -39.17
C ASP A 670 -17.29 30.03 -38.24
N ILE A 671 -17.76 29.23 -37.27
CA ILE A 671 -16.91 28.51 -36.32
C ILE A 671 -16.43 27.21 -36.96
N ASN A 672 -15.19 27.21 -37.46
CA ASN A 672 -14.55 26.07 -38.12
C ASN A 672 -13.34 25.55 -37.33
N LEU A 673 -13.59 25.02 -36.13
CA LEU A 673 -12.58 24.39 -35.26
C LEU A 673 -12.69 22.86 -35.31
N SER A 674 -11.56 22.17 -35.41
CA SER A 674 -11.50 20.69 -35.41
C SER A 674 -11.30 20.14 -34.00
N ALA A 675 -11.67 18.87 -33.79
CA ALA A 675 -11.51 18.21 -32.49
C ALA A 675 -10.04 18.06 -32.10
N GLU A 676 -9.16 17.92 -33.09
CA GLU A 676 -7.73 17.72 -32.88
C GLU A 676 -7.02 19.03 -32.53
N GLN A 677 -7.62 20.19 -32.76
CA GLN A 677 -6.98 21.48 -32.48
C GLN A 677 -6.78 21.72 -30.98
N LEU A 678 -5.68 22.35 -30.60
CA LEU A 678 -5.42 22.74 -29.22
C LEU A 678 -6.44 23.76 -28.72
N ALA A 679 -7.01 23.49 -27.55
CA ALA A 679 -7.87 24.41 -26.83
C ALA A 679 -7.07 25.23 -25.79
N TYR A 680 -6.12 24.58 -25.10
CA TYR A 680 -5.27 25.23 -24.12
C TYR A 680 -3.96 24.49 -23.89
N VAL A 681 -3.00 25.20 -23.27
CA VAL A 681 -1.78 24.64 -22.71
C VAL A 681 -1.68 25.05 -21.25
N LEU A 682 -1.79 24.08 -20.34
CA LEU A 682 -1.74 24.31 -18.89
C LEU A 682 -0.41 23.85 -18.30
N TYR A 683 0.30 24.74 -17.61
CA TYR A 683 1.58 24.40 -16.99
C TYR A 683 1.40 23.74 -15.63
N THR A 684 2.10 22.63 -15.45
CA THR A 684 2.20 21.88 -14.19
C THR A 684 3.66 21.87 -13.71
N SER A 685 3.88 21.53 -12.44
CA SER A 685 5.22 21.28 -11.91
C SER A 685 5.88 20.10 -12.64
N GLY A 686 7.20 20.16 -12.83
CA GLY A 686 7.94 19.14 -13.58
C GLY A 686 9.01 18.44 -12.75
N SER A 687 9.10 17.12 -12.92
CA SER A 687 10.07 16.25 -12.21
C SER A 687 11.55 16.59 -12.51
N THR A 688 11.82 17.29 -13.62
CA THR A 688 13.14 17.80 -14.01
C THR A 688 13.48 19.16 -13.40
N GLY A 689 12.61 19.70 -12.55
CA GLY A 689 12.75 20.99 -11.89
C GLY A 689 12.31 22.20 -12.72
N LYS A 690 11.68 21.98 -13.88
CA LYS A 690 11.07 23.06 -14.68
C LYS A 690 9.61 22.77 -15.00
N PRO A 691 8.73 23.80 -15.03
CA PRO A 691 7.33 23.61 -15.39
C PRO A 691 7.15 22.98 -16.78
N LYS A 692 6.13 22.15 -16.94
CA LYS A 692 5.78 21.46 -18.20
C LYS A 692 4.36 21.82 -18.64
N GLY A 693 4.20 22.26 -19.88
CA GLY A 693 2.90 22.60 -20.46
C GLY A 693 2.18 21.37 -20.99
N VAL A 694 0.97 21.08 -20.53
CA VAL A 694 0.12 19.99 -21.04
C VAL A 694 -0.77 20.52 -22.15
N ALA A 695 -0.65 19.95 -23.35
CA ALA A 695 -1.36 20.40 -24.54
C ALA A 695 -2.68 19.62 -24.74
N VAL A 696 -3.81 20.29 -24.50
CA VAL A 696 -5.15 19.67 -24.52
C VAL A 696 -5.95 20.12 -25.73
N GLN A 697 -6.64 19.18 -26.37
CA GLN A 697 -7.38 19.39 -27.61
C GLN A 697 -8.87 19.65 -27.35
N HIS A 698 -9.56 20.25 -28.32
CA HIS A 698 -11.00 20.47 -28.26
C HIS A 698 -11.81 19.18 -28.10
N GLY A 699 -11.38 18.08 -28.74
CA GLY A 699 -12.00 16.76 -28.62
C GLY A 699 -11.98 16.24 -27.19
N ASN A 700 -10.88 16.42 -26.47
CA ASN A 700 -10.77 16.04 -25.06
C ASN A 700 -11.79 16.80 -24.20
N LEU A 701 -11.92 18.12 -24.42
CA LEU A 701 -12.89 18.96 -23.72
C LEU A 701 -14.33 18.55 -23.98
N VAL A 702 -14.67 18.26 -25.24
CA VAL A 702 -16.01 17.81 -25.62
C VAL A 702 -16.32 16.46 -24.98
N ASN A 703 -15.35 15.55 -24.89
CA ASN A 703 -15.52 14.28 -24.19
C ASN A 703 -15.82 14.49 -22.70
N LEU A 704 -15.03 15.34 -22.02
CA LEU A 704 -15.25 15.70 -20.61
C LEU A 704 -16.64 16.33 -20.41
N ALA A 705 -17.00 17.31 -21.24
CA ALA A 705 -18.27 18.01 -21.17
C ALA A 705 -19.46 17.03 -21.20
N ASN A 706 -19.50 16.17 -22.22
CA ASN A 706 -20.59 15.21 -22.39
C ASN A 706 -20.59 14.13 -21.30
N SER A 707 -19.41 13.65 -20.89
CA SER A 707 -19.26 12.70 -19.80
C SER A 707 -19.88 13.24 -18.51
N MET A 708 -19.57 14.47 -18.16
CA MET A 708 -20.05 15.15 -16.96
C MET A 708 -21.54 15.46 -17.05
N LYS A 709 -22.02 15.90 -18.21
CA LYS A 709 -23.45 16.12 -18.43
C LYS A 709 -24.24 14.84 -18.21
N LEU A 710 -23.78 13.71 -18.75
CA LEU A 710 -24.42 12.41 -18.56
C LEU A 710 -24.45 12.05 -17.07
N LEU A 711 -23.29 12.09 -16.40
CA LEU A 711 -23.12 11.72 -15.00
C LEU A 711 -24.04 12.49 -14.04
N LEU A 712 -24.14 13.80 -14.27
CA LEU A 712 -24.98 14.71 -13.48
C LEU A 712 -26.46 14.49 -13.78
N SER A 713 -26.82 14.27 -15.06
CA SER A 713 -28.21 14.03 -15.45
C SER A 713 -28.79 12.73 -14.90
N GLU A 714 -27.98 11.66 -14.83
CA GLU A 714 -28.36 10.39 -14.20
C GLU A 714 -28.63 10.54 -12.70
N ARG A 715 -28.10 11.60 -12.08
CA ARG A 715 -28.29 11.95 -10.66
C ARG A 715 -29.26 13.11 -10.47
N GLY A 716 -30.07 13.42 -11.47
CA GLY A 716 -31.17 14.38 -11.38
C GLY A 716 -30.79 15.84 -11.63
N VAL A 717 -29.53 16.16 -11.95
CA VAL A 717 -29.10 17.51 -12.33
C VAL A 717 -29.30 17.70 -13.83
N SER A 718 -30.40 18.36 -14.21
CA SER A 718 -30.83 18.54 -15.59
C SER A 718 -31.30 19.98 -15.86
N GLY A 719 -31.50 20.32 -17.13
CA GLY A 719 -31.83 21.69 -17.53
C GLY A 719 -30.68 22.67 -17.27
N GLN A 720 -31.04 23.93 -16.99
CA GLN A 720 -30.13 24.98 -16.54
C GLN A 720 -30.01 24.94 -15.02
N TYR A 721 -28.79 24.81 -14.52
CA TYR A 721 -28.45 24.73 -13.09
C TYR A 721 -27.23 25.62 -12.80
N ARG A 722 -26.91 25.84 -11.52
CA ARG A 722 -25.85 26.74 -11.05
C ARG A 722 -24.60 25.99 -10.58
N TRP A 723 -23.46 26.34 -11.15
CA TRP A 723 -22.16 25.76 -10.82
C TRP A 723 -21.28 26.76 -10.07
N ALA A 724 -20.74 26.39 -8.91
CA ALA A 724 -19.72 27.20 -8.23
C ALA A 724 -18.35 27.00 -8.89
N TRP A 725 -17.89 28.00 -9.63
CA TRP A 725 -16.57 28.02 -10.24
C TRP A 725 -15.52 28.42 -9.19
N ASN A 726 -15.04 27.40 -8.48
CA ASN A 726 -14.08 27.54 -7.39
C ASN A 726 -12.62 27.58 -7.87
N ALA A 727 -12.21 26.65 -8.75
CA ALA A 727 -10.81 26.48 -9.13
C ALA A 727 -10.21 27.72 -9.84
N PRO A 728 -8.93 28.06 -9.59
CA PRO A 728 -8.22 29.13 -10.32
C PRO A 728 -7.93 28.72 -11.77
N MET A 729 -7.81 29.70 -12.68
CA MET A 729 -7.60 29.46 -14.12
C MET A 729 -6.32 28.67 -14.44
N ILE A 730 -5.30 28.77 -13.58
CA ILE A 730 -4.04 28.02 -13.71
C ILE A 730 -4.15 26.55 -13.30
N PHE A 731 -5.33 26.11 -12.83
CA PHE A 731 -5.62 24.73 -12.47
C PHE A 731 -6.71 24.18 -13.39
N ASP A 732 -6.51 22.98 -13.89
CA ASP A 732 -7.37 22.35 -14.89
C ASP A 732 -8.80 22.06 -14.38
N ALA A 733 -9.02 21.91 -13.07
CA ALA A 733 -10.37 21.87 -12.50
C ALA A 733 -11.20 23.12 -12.83
N SER A 734 -10.59 24.27 -13.18
CA SER A 734 -11.33 25.43 -13.69
C SER A 734 -11.97 25.18 -15.07
N VAL A 735 -11.36 24.29 -15.85
CA VAL A 735 -11.84 23.88 -17.17
C VAL A 735 -13.10 23.03 -17.06
N GLN A 736 -13.26 22.26 -15.98
CA GLN A 736 -14.50 21.54 -15.69
C GLN A 736 -15.70 22.49 -15.73
N ALA A 737 -15.63 23.63 -15.03
CA ALA A 737 -16.69 24.63 -15.04
C ALA A 737 -16.91 25.21 -16.45
N LEU A 738 -15.82 25.52 -17.17
CA LEU A 738 -15.87 26.03 -18.55
C LEU A 738 -16.65 25.09 -19.48
N THR A 739 -16.44 23.76 -19.37
CA THR A 739 -17.14 22.78 -20.20
C THR A 739 -18.65 22.77 -20.01
N GLN A 740 -19.15 23.20 -18.85
CA GLN A 740 -20.58 23.18 -18.55
C GLN A 740 -21.37 24.25 -19.31
N LEU A 741 -20.71 25.30 -19.81
CA LEU A 741 -21.34 26.32 -20.64
C LEU A 741 -21.96 25.76 -21.93
N ALA A 742 -21.44 24.65 -22.45
CA ALA A 742 -22.03 23.98 -23.61
C ALA A 742 -23.44 23.45 -23.37
N PHE A 743 -23.88 23.34 -22.11
CA PHE A 743 -25.21 22.87 -21.73
C PHE A 743 -26.07 23.96 -21.07
N GLY A 744 -25.69 25.23 -21.20
CA GLY A 744 -26.48 26.36 -20.72
C GLY A 744 -26.40 26.62 -19.21
N VAL A 745 -25.39 26.07 -18.53
CA VAL A 745 -25.18 26.20 -17.08
C VAL A 745 -24.84 27.66 -16.70
N GLU A 746 -25.35 28.13 -15.56
CA GLU A 746 -24.97 29.42 -14.97
C GLU A 746 -23.75 29.22 -14.06
N LEU A 747 -22.59 29.73 -14.46
CA LEU A 747 -21.39 29.69 -13.65
C LEU A 747 -21.41 30.82 -12.61
N ASN A 748 -21.02 30.52 -11.38
CA ASN A 748 -20.87 31.48 -10.28
C ASN A 748 -19.40 31.51 -9.85
N LEU A 749 -18.66 32.54 -10.26
CA LEU A 749 -17.23 32.64 -10.00
C LEU A 749 -16.97 33.05 -8.57
N LEU A 750 -16.36 32.16 -7.80
CA LEU A 750 -16.00 32.44 -6.41
C LEU A 750 -14.73 33.30 -6.37
N LYS A 751 -14.78 34.47 -5.71
CA LYS A 751 -13.58 35.26 -5.41
C LYS A 751 -12.77 34.64 -4.28
N ASP A 752 -11.49 34.98 -4.23
CA ASP A 752 -10.55 34.44 -3.25
C ASP A 752 -10.94 34.73 -1.79
N GLU A 753 -11.61 35.84 -1.53
CA GLU A 753 -12.10 36.18 -0.18
C GLU A 753 -13.14 35.18 0.33
N LEU A 754 -14.05 34.72 -0.54
CA LEU A 754 -15.03 33.68 -0.19
C LEU A 754 -14.34 32.35 0.05
N ARG A 755 -13.37 31.99 -0.79
CA ARG A 755 -12.61 30.73 -0.68
C ARG A 755 -11.80 30.61 0.61
N LYS A 756 -11.41 31.75 1.20
CA LYS A 756 -10.62 31.83 2.45
C LYS A 756 -11.50 31.87 3.71
N ASP A 757 -12.81 31.86 3.58
CA ASP A 757 -13.73 31.98 4.72
C ASP A 757 -14.88 30.98 4.53
N PRO A 758 -14.82 29.79 5.15
CA PRO A 758 -15.83 28.74 4.99
C PRO A 758 -17.25 29.21 5.30
N SER A 759 -17.41 30.12 6.26
CA SER A 759 -18.72 30.66 6.66
C SER A 759 -19.30 31.58 5.58
N LYS A 760 -18.49 32.50 5.04
CA LYS A 760 -18.90 33.32 3.88
C LYS A 760 -19.16 32.48 2.63
N LEU A 761 -18.36 31.45 2.41
CA LEU A 761 -18.56 30.52 1.30
C LEU A 761 -19.92 29.81 1.46
N LEU A 762 -20.22 29.24 2.63
CA LEU A 762 -21.50 28.58 2.89
C LEU A 762 -22.69 29.52 2.69
N SER A 763 -22.59 30.76 3.19
CA SER A 763 -23.62 31.79 2.97
C SER A 763 -23.81 32.06 1.49
N TYR A 764 -22.73 32.26 0.73
CA TYR A 764 -22.80 32.48 -0.71
C TYR A 764 -23.44 31.30 -1.45
N LEU A 765 -23.05 30.06 -1.14
CA LEU A 765 -23.60 28.85 -1.77
C LEU A 765 -25.12 28.75 -1.55
N THR A 766 -25.57 29.10 -0.34
CA THR A 766 -26.98 29.02 0.07
C THR A 766 -27.82 30.15 -0.54
N GLU A 767 -27.35 31.40 -0.43
CA GLU A 767 -28.05 32.59 -0.92
C GLU A 767 -28.21 32.56 -2.45
N ASN A 768 -27.17 32.13 -3.16
CA ASN A 768 -27.17 32.01 -4.62
C ASN A 768 -27.75 30.69 -5.13
N LYS A 769 -28.19 29.80 -4.23
CA LYS A 769 -28.82 28.50 -4.56
C LYS A 769 -27.97 27.71 -5.56
N ILE A 770 -26.70 27.51 -5.20
CA ILE A 770 -25.77 26.73 -6.00
C ILE A 770 -26.21 25.26 -6.03
N ASP A 771 -26.20 24.65 -7.20
CA ASP A 771 -26.64 23.26 -7.40
C ASP A 771 -25.46 22.27 -7.34
N VAL A 772 -24.29 22.69 -7.83
CA VAL A 772 -23.06 21.88 -7.86
C VAL A 772 -21.85 22.69 -7.38
N LEU A 773 -21.07 22.10 -6.48
CA LEU A 773 -19.77 22.61 -6.05
C LEU A 773 -18.68 21.59 -6.40
N ASP A 774 -17.72 22.04 -7.21
CA ASP A 774 -16.48 21.32 -7.51
C ASP A 774 -15.34 21.82 -6.61
N THR A 775 -14.75 20.92 -5.83
CA THR A 775 -13.87 21.28 -4.72
C THR A 775 -12.85 20.19 -4.38
N THR A 776 -11.88 20.55 -3.56
CA THR A 776 -10.86 19.65 -3.01
C THR A 776 -11.30 19.06 -1.67
N PRO A 777 -10.78 17.89 -1.26
CA PRO A 777 -10.97 17.34 0.09
C PRO A 777 -10.65 18.32 1.22
N ALA A 778 -9.55 19.07 1.13
CA ALA A 778 -9.19 20.05 2.15
C ALA A 778 -10.25 21.15 2.37
N LEU A 779 -10.81 21.70 1.29
CA LEU A 779 -11.83 22.74 1.39
C LEU A 779 -13.21 22.19 1.80
N VAL A 780 -13.59 21.00 1.31
CA VAL A 780 -14.90 20.44 1.64
C VAL A 780 -15.02 20.06 3.11
N ASP A 781 -13.95 19.58 3.75
CA ASP A 781 -13.96 19.29 5.20
C ASP A 781 -14.35 20.53 6.01
N LEU A 782 -13.81 21.69 5.65
CA LEU A 782 -14.09 22.95 6.36
C LEU A 782 -15.52 23.44 6.16
N VAL A 783 -15.96 23.45 4.91
CA VAL A 783 -17.30 23.93 4.56
C VAL A 783 -18.37 22.96 5.08
N LEU A 784 -18.07 21.66 5.12
CA LEU A 784 -18.95 20.63 5.68
C LEU A 784 -19.12 20.77 7.20
N ARG A 785 -18.06 21.09 7.94
CA ARG A 785 -18.15 21.37 9.38
C ARG A 785 -19.10 22.54 9.65
N GLU A 786 -18.89 23.65 8.96
CA GLU A 786 -19.75 24.84 9.08
C GLU A 786 -21.22 24.51 8.71
N ALA A 787 -21.42 23.76 7.63
CA ALA A 787 -22.75 23.35 7.17
C ALA A 787 -23.49 22.50 8.21
N ASN A 788 -22.79 21.54 8.82
CA ASN A 788 -23.35 20.69 9.88
C ASN A 788 -23.67 21.50 11.15
N GLU A 789 -22.79 22.43 11.55
CA GLU A 789 -23.01 23.30 12.71
C GLU A 789 -24.23 24.21 12.52
N GLN A 790 -24.42 24.73 11.31
CA GLN A 790 -25.57 25.58 10.97
C GLN A 790 -26.84 24.80 10.58
N GLY A 791 -26.75 23.48 10.39
CA GLY A 791 -27.85 22.64 9.91
C GLY A 791 -28.30 22.97 8.47
N VAL A 792 -27.36 23.38 7.61
CA VAL A 792 -27.60 23.80 6.23
C VAL A 792 -27.08 22.74 5.27
N ALA A 793 -27.86 22.43 4.23
CA ALA A 793 -27.46 21.48 3.20
C ALA A 793 -26.41 22.08 2.25
N LEU A 794 -25.34 21.33 1.98
CA LEU A 794 -24.44 21.65 0.87
C LEU A 794 -25.09 21.38 -0.51
N PRO A 795 -24.59 22.01 -1.59
CA PRO A 795 -24.89 21.62 -2.97
C PRO A 795 -24.46 20.17 -3.26
N ASN A 796 -24.79 19.65 -4.45
CA ASN A 796 -24.17 18.40 -4.88
C ASN A 796 -22.66 18.58 -5.04
N LEU A 797 -21.88 17.59 -4.63
CA LEU A 797 -20.43 17.73 -4.51
C LEU A 797 -19.71 16.92 -5.59
N LEU A 798 -18.73 17.56 -6.24
CA LEU A 798 -17.63 16.89 -6.93
C LEU A 798 -16.37 17.16 -6.12
N ILE A 799 -15.72 16.10 -5.66
CA ILE A 799 -14.56 16.17 -4.78
C ILE A 799 -13.39 15.52 -5.50
N GLY A 800 -12.31 16.25 -5.73
CA GLY A 800 -11.17 15.72 -6.48
C GLY A 800 -9.87 16.48 -6.24
N GLY A 801 -8.80 15.97 -6.83
CA GLY A 801 -7.47 16.57 -6.75
C GLY A 801 -6.63 16.14 -5.54
N GLU A 802 -7.17 15.37 -4.59
CA GLU A 802 -6.41 14.78 -3.47
C GLU A 802 -7.04 13.45 -3.03
N ALA A 803 -6.31 12.67 -2.23
CA ALA A 803 -6.89 11.49 -1.57
C ALA A 803 -7.88 11.93 -0.49
N ILE A 804 -9.01 11.23 -0.37
CA ILE A 804 -10.03 11.47 0.67
C ILE A 804 -9.80 10.47 1.80
N SER A 805 -9.69 10.96 3.04
CA SER A 805 -9.60 10.07 4.21
C SER A 805 -10.91 9.31 4.43
N SER A 806 -10.83 8.11 5.01
CA SER A 806 -12.03 7.31 5.34
C SER A 806 -13.00 8.06 6.25
N GLU A 807 -12.49 8.89 7.17
CA GLU A 807 -13.32 9.74 8.03
C GLU A 807 -14.08 10.80 7.23
N LEU A 808 -13.40 11.54 6.35
CA LEU A 808 -14.04 12.57 5.54
C LEU A 808 -15.04 11.97 4.55
N TRP A 809 -14.72 10.82 3.95
CA TRP A 809 -15.62 10.08 3.06
C TRP A 809 -16.96 9.78 3.74
N GLN A 810 -16.91 9.24 4.97
CA GLN A 810 -18.10 8.90 5.74
C GLN A 810 -18.91 10.13 6.17
N LYS A 811 -18.23 11.23 6.54
CA LYS A 811 -18.90 12.51 6.85
C LYS A 811 -19.63 13.08 5.62
N VAL A 812 -18.98 13.06 4.45
CA VAL A 812 -19.58 13.53 3.19
C VAL A 812 -20.76 12.64 2.79
N ALA A 813 -20.59 11.31 2.84
CA ALA A 813 -21.66 10.35 2.52
C ALA A 813 -22.90 10.55 3.41
N SER A 814 -22.68 10.71 4.72
CA SER A 814 -23.76 10.91 5.70
C SER A 814 -24.52 12.21 5.42
N HIS A 815 -23.79 13.33 5.24
CA HIS A 815 -24.39 14.63 4.96
C HIS A 815 -25.16 14.64 3.64
N ALA A 816 -24.59 14.06 2.58
CA ALA A 816 -25.24 13.98 1.27
C ALA A 816 -26.56 13.20 1.37
N SER A 817 -26.55 12.04 2.04
CA SER A 817 -27.73 11.20 2.25
C SER A 817 -28.82 11.93 3.07
N GLU A 818 -28.44 12.56 4.19
CA GLU A 818 -29.37 13.31 5.06
C GLU A 818 -30.11 14.43 4.31
N HIS A 819 -29.41 15.11 3.40
CA HIS A 819 -29.94 16.24 2.66
C HIS A 819 -30.44 15.92 1.25
N GLN A 820 -30.54 14.63 0.88
CA GLN A 820 -30.97 14.17 -0.46
C GLN A 820 -30.13 14.78 -1.59
N ARG A 821 -28.82 14.83 -1.37
CA ARG A 821 -27.79 15.25 -2.34
C ARG A 821 -26.94 14.05 -2.72
N PHE A 822 -26.14 14.22 -3.78
CA PHE A 822 -25.07 13.26 -4.09
C PHE A 822 -23.70 13.92 -3.94
N ALA A 823 -22.71 13.08 -3.69
CA ALA A 823 -21.30 13.45 -3.71
C ALA A 823 -20.53 12.44 -4.56
N LEU A 824 -19.64 12.94 -5.42
CA LEU A 824 -18.76 12.13 -6.25
C LEU A 824 -17.31 12.40 -5.88
N ASN A 825 -16.53 11.34 -5.77
CA ASN A 825 -15.08 11.44 -5.87
C ASN A 825 -14.71 11.42 -7.37
N VAL A 826 -13.90 12.37 -7.82
CA VAL A 826 -13.43 12.46 -9.21
C VAL A 826 -11.90 12.49 -9.24
N TYR A 827 -11.33 11.79 -10.20
CA TYR A 827 -9.89 11.65 -10.32
C TYR A 827 -9.45 11.76 -11.77
N GLY A 828 -8.39 12.53 -12.00
CA GLY A 828 -7.64 12.56 -13.24
C GLY A 828 -6.37 13.41 -13.08
N PRO A 829 -5.26 13.03 -13.74
CA PRO A 829 -4.16 13.95 -13.96
C PRO A 829 -4.49 14.93 -15.10
N THR A 830 -3.79 16.07 -15.15
CA THR A 830 -3.96 17.09 -16.20
C THR A 830 -3.73 16.53 -17.60
N GLU A 831 -2.81 15.59 -17.73
CA GLU A 831 -2.52 14.85 -18.96
C GLU A 831 -3.68 13.97 -19.47
N CYS A 832 -4.73 13.79 -18.66
CA CYS A 832 -5.95 13.09 -19.01
C CYS A 832 -7.21 13.99 -18.94
N THR A 833 -7.02 15.30 -19.08
CA THR A 833 -8.08 16.30 -19.20
C THR A 833 -9.01 16.33 -17.99
N VAL A 834 -8.50 16.87 -16.89
CA VAL A 834 -9.21 17.12 -15.63
C VAL A 834 -9.59 15.85 -14.86
N ASN A 835 -10.53 15.07 -15.40
CA ASN A 835 -11.07 13.88 -14.76
C ASN A 835 -11.09 12.71 -15.75
N ALA A 836 -10.65 11.54 -15.30
CA ALA A 836 -10.65 10.28 -16.05
C ALA A 836 -11.53 9.21 -15.39
N THR A 837 -11.73 9.27 -14.07
CA THR A 837 -12.56 8.32 -13.31
C THR A 837 -13.47 9.02 -12.32
N PHE A 838 -14.49 8.31 -11.84
CA PHE A 838 -15.41 8.77 -10.79
C PHE A 838 -15.91 7.63 -9.91
N SER A 839 -16.22 7.94 -8.64
CA SER A 839 -16.95 7.08 -7.70
C SER A 839 -18.06 7.84 -7.01
N ASP A 840 -19.19 7.18 -6.74
CA ASP A 840 -20.17 7.66 -5.77
C ASP A 840 -19.61 7.54 -4.34
N ILE A 841 -19.77 8.59 -3.56
CA ILE A 841 -19.43 8.61 -2.14
C ILE A 841 -20.70 8.23 -1.37
N THR A 842 -20.74 6.99 -0.86
CA THR A 842 -21.86 6.44 -0.09
C THR A 842 -21.36 5.84 1.22
N ALA A 843 -22.27 5.55 2.15
CA ALA A 843 -21.91 4.98 3.45
C ALA A 843 -21.34 3.56 3.32
N GLU A 844 -21.76 2.83 2.29
CA GLU A 844 -21.37 1.46 1.99
C GLU A 844 -20.03 1.37 1.23
N SER A 845 -19.57 2.46 0.62
CA SER A 845 -18.32 2.49 -0.13
C SER A 845 -17.14 2.95 0.74
N VAL A 846 -15.95 2.46 0.39
CA VAL A 846 -14.67 2.91 0.95
C VAL A 846 -14.00 3.90 0.01
N PRO A 847 -13.04 4.74 0.47
CA PRO A 847 -12.32 5.66 -0.40
C PRO A 847 -11.71 4.97 -1.62
N ASN A 848 -12.18 5.35 -2.81
CA ASN A 848 -11.76 4.80 -4.07
C ASN A 848 -11.91 5.85 -5.19
N ILE A 849 -11.17 5.72 -6.29
CA ILE A 849 -11.26 6.61 -7.45
C ILE A 849 -12.26 6.10 -8.51
N GLY A 850 -12.88 4.95 -8.25
CA GLY A 850 -14.01 4.44 -8.98
C GLY A 850 -13.68 3.86 -10.34
N ARG A 851 -14.50 4.20 -11.34
CA ARG A 851 -14.47 3.61 -12.68
C ARG A 851 -14.24 4.67 -13.76
N PRO A 852 -13.78 4.30 -14.97
CA PRO A 852 -13.58 5.24 -16.07
C PRO A 852 -14.83 6.05 -16.43
N LEU A 853 -14.62 7.32 -16.74
CA LEU A 853 -15.59 8.15 -17.43
C LEU A 853 -15.86 7.64 -18.85
N PRO A 854 -16.98 8.03 -19.47
CA PRO A 854 -17.23 7.74 -20.87
C PRO A 854 -16.03 8.05 -21.79
N ASN A 855 -15.75 7.09 -22.68
CA ASN A 855 -14.60 7.08 -23.62
C ASN A 855 -13.21 7.18 -22.98
N CYS A 856 -13.08 7.10 -21.66
CA CYS A 856 -11.81 6.88 -20.97
C CYS A 856 -11.63 5.38 -20.71
N GLN A 857 -10.38 4.93 -20.66
CA GLN A 857 -10.02 3.59 -20.18
C GLN A 857 -8.99 3.71 -19.07
N THR A 858 -8.96 2.73 -18.17
CA THR A 858 -7.95 2.64 -17.11
C THR A 858 -7.40 1.23 -17.01
N TYR A 859 -6.12 1.13 -16.71
CA TYR A 859 -5.40 -0.13 -16.58
C TYR A 859 -4.54 -0.11 -15.33
N ILE A 860 -4.42 -1.26 -14.66
CA ILE A 860 -3.44 -1.48 -13.59
C ILE A 860 -2.39 -2.43 -14.16
N LEU A 861 -1.19 -1.90 -14.41
CA LEU A 861 -0.13 -2.60 -15.11
C LEU A 861 1.14 -2.66 -14.25
N ASN A 862 2.01 -3.63 -14.54
CA ASN A 862 3.39 -3.64 -14.05
C ASN A 862 4.34 -2.88 -15.02
N ASP A 863 5.63 -2.84 -14.69
CA ASP A 863 6.66 -2.14 -15.49
C ASP A 863 6.85 -2.72 -16.90
N ALA A 864 6.42 -3.97 -17.15
CA ALA A 864 6.44 -4.58 -18.46
C ALA A 864 5.16 -4.34 -19.27
N LEU A 865 4.28 -3.43 -18.79
CA LEU A 865 2.95 -3.16 -19.34
C LEU A 865 2.04 -4.40 -19.38
N ALA A 866 2.28 -5.38 -18.51
CA ALA A 866 1.42 -6.54 -18.36
C ALA A 866 0.28 -6.23 -17.36
N PRO A 867 -0.97 -6.63 -17.66
CA PRO A 867 -2.10 -6.41 -16.77
C PRO A 867 -1.99 -7.27 -15.52
N LEU A 868 -2.38 -6.69 -14.38
CA LEU A 868 -2.38 -7.37 -13.09
C LEU A 868 -3.79 -7.83 -12.68
N ALA A 869 -3.86 -8.86 -11.84
CA ALA A 869 -5.11 -9.39 -11.32
C ALA A 869 -5.79 -8.40 -10.36
N ALA A 870 -7.11 -8.54 -10.18
CA ALA A 870 -7.81 -7.75 -9.18
C ALA A 870 -7.27 -8.06 -7.77
N GLY A 871 -7.01 -7.00 -6.99
CA GLY A 871 -6.31 -7.07 -5.70
C GLY A 871 -4.80 -6.80 -5.75
N ALA A 872 -4.14 -6.99 -6.90
CA ALA A 872 -2.69 -6.74 -7.05
C ALA A 872 -2.37 -5.25 -7.18
N LYS A 873 -1.27 -4.81 -6.56
CA LYS A 873 -0.75 -3.44 -6.67
C LYS A 873 -0.03 -3.24 -7.99
N GLY A 874 -0.42 -2.23 -8.75
CA GLY A 874 0.30 -1.79 -9.95
C GLY A 874 0.19 -0.29 -10.17
N GLU A 875 0.80 0.18 -11.25
CA GLU A 875 0.69 1.56 -11.67
C GLU A 875 -0.58 1.77 -12.52
N ILE A 876 -1.24 2.90 -12.31
CA ILE A 876 -2.43 3.32 -13.04
C ILE A 876 -2.00 3.90 -14.40
N TYR A 877 -2.57 3.37 -15.47
CA TYR A 877 -2.46 3.90 -16.82
C TYR A 877 -3.83 4.32 -17.32
N ILE A 878 -3.89 5.43 -18.08
CA ILE A 878 -5.15 5.97 -18.60
C ILE A 878 -5.09 6.03 -20.12
N GLY A 879 -6.10 5.46 -20.77
CA GLY A 879 -6.29 5.52 -22.23
C GLY A 879 -7.52 6.33 -22.62
N GLY A 880 -7.68 6.55 -23.93
CA GLY A 880 -8.92 7.01 -24.54
C GLY A 880 -9.00 8.51 -24.80
N GLU A 881 -10.22 9.00 -24.98
CA GLU A 881 -10.49 10.36 -25.46
C GLU A 881 -10.17 11.45 -24.42
N GLY A 882 -9.89 11.07 -23.17
CA GLY A 882 -9.37 11.98 -22.14
C GLY A 882 -7.89 12.31 -22.29
N VAL A 883 -7.10 11.47 -22.97
CA VAL A 883 -5.64 11.60 -23.03
C VAL A 883 -5.23 12.81 -23.88
N ALA A 884 -4.48 13.72 -23.28
CA ALA A 884 -3.98 14.95 -23.92
C ALA A 884 -2.98 14.65 -25.05
N ARG A 885 -2.72 15.63 -25.94
CA ARG A 885 -1.78 15.46 -27.06
C ARG A 885 -0.35 15.16 -26.60
N GLY A 886 0.05 15.65 -25.44
CA GLY A 886 1.39 15.49 -24.90
C GLY A 886 1.85 16.72 -24.11
N TYR A 887 3.14 16.79 -23.86
CA TYR A 887 3.78 17.98 -23.31
C TYR A 887 4.19 18.92 -24.44
N PHE A 888 3.77 20.18 -24.35
CA PHE A 888 4.05 21.22 -25.34
C PHE A 888 5.56 21.43 -25.46
N ASN A 889 6.09 21.37 -26.70
CA ASN A 889 7.52 21.50 -27.01
C ASN A 889 8.46 20.54 -26.25
N ASN A 890 7.96 19.39 -25.78
CA ASN A 890 8.78 18.39 -25.06
C ASN A 890 8.46 16.95 -25.52
N ASP A 891 8.95 16.62 -26.71
CA ASP A 891 8.73 15.30 -27.34
C ASP A 891 9.34 14.15 -26.51
N VAL A 892 10.50 14.37 -25.89
CA VAL A 892 11.20 13.34 -25.09
C VAL A 892 10.35 12.92 -23.90
N LEU A 893 9.85 13.87 -23.11
CA LEU A 893 8.98 13.55 -21.97
C LEU A 893 7.61 13.05 -22.43
N THR A 894 7.15 13.50 -23.62
CA THR A 894 5.91 13.01 -24.21
C THR A 894 6.02 11.53 -24.55
N GLU A 895 7.08 11.08 -25.22
CA GLU A 895 7.30 9.67 -25.54
C GLU A 895 7.50 8.81 -24.28
N GLU A 896 8.12 9.37 -23.22
CA GLU A 896 8.29 8.68 -21.93
C GLU A 896 6.94 8.41 -21.23
N ARG A 897 6.03 9.39 -21.24
CA ARG A 897 4.79 9.34 -20.43
C ARG A 897 3.52 9.00 -21.22
N PHE A 898 3.49 9.29 -22.52
CA PHE A 898 2.39 8.95 -23.42
C PHE A 898 2.83 7.81 -24.33
N ILE A 899 2.64 6.58 -23.83
CA ILE A 899 3.16 5.36 -24.40
C ILE A 899 2.23 4.87 -25.52
N GLU A 900 2.80 4.56 -26.69
CA GLU A 900 2.13 3.84 -27.76
C GLU A 900 2.20 2.33 -27.48
N SER A 901 1.16 1.78 -26.85
CA SER A 901 1.05 0.35 -26.56
C SER A 901 0.45 -0.42 -27.74
N ALA A 902 1.10 -1.53 -28.12
CA ALA A 902 0.55 -2.45 -29.13
C ALA A 902 -0.78 -3.08 -28.69
N THR A 903 -1.00 -3.21 -27.38
CA THR A 903 -2.19 -3.86 -26.80
C THR A 903 -3.28 -2.86 -26.48
N PHE A 904 -2.92 -1.69 -25.91
CA PHE A 904 -3.87 -0.74 -25.35
C PHE A 904 -4.02 0.54 -26.18
N GLY A 905 -3.26 0.68 -27.28
CA GLY A 905 -3.15 1.95 -28.01
C GLY A 905 -2.40 2.99 -27.18
N ARG A 906 -2.74 4.26 -27.38
CA ARG A 906 -2.09 5.38 -26.69
C ARG A 906 -2.58 5.50 -25.25
N ILE A 907 -1.67 5.34 -24.30
CA ILE A 907 -1.93 5.39 -22.86
C ILE A 907 -1.00 6.37 -22.16
N TYR A 908 -1.47 6.99 -21.08
CA TYR A 908 -0.68 7.88 -20.22
C TYR A 908 -0.27 7.16 -18.93
N LYS A 909 1.02 7.23 -18.60
CA LYS A 909 1.66 6.67 -17.40
C LYS A 909 1.58 7.67 -16.24
N THR A 910 0.69 7.44 -15.26
CA THR A 910 0.34 8.49 -14.28
C THR A 910 1.35 8.66 -13.13
N GLY A 911 2.14 7.64 -12.83
CA GLY A 911 2.95 7.56 -11.60
C GLY A 911 2.13 7.27 -10.33
N ASP A 912 0.82 7.04 -10.46
CA ASP A 912 -0.05 6.70 -9.33
C ASP A 912 -0.17 5.18 -9.20
N LEU A 913 -0.14 4.67 -7.98
CA LEU A 913 -0.33 3.26 -7.66
C LEU A 913 -1.78 3.00 -7.32
N GLY A 914 -2.30 1.85 -7.74
CA GLY A 914 -3.65 1.42 -7.43
C GLY A 914 -3.84 -0.08 -7.58
N ARG A 915 -5.03 -0.54 -7.16
CA ARG A 915 -5.49 -1.90 -7.41
C ARG A 915 -6.98 -1.91 -7.75
N TRP A 916 -7.41 -2.91 -8.52
CA TRP A 916 -8.82 -3.16 -8.74
C TRP A 916 -9.44 -3.83 -7.52
N LEU A 917 -10.60 -3.33 -7.10
CA LEU A 917 -11.46 -3.94 -6.10
C LEU A 917 -12.44 -4.93 -6.75
N ALA A 918 -13.08 -5.76 -5.92
CA ALA A 918 -14.03 -6.78 -6.35
C ALA A 918 -15.23 -6.24 -7.14
N ASP A 919 -15.61 -4.98 -6.87
CA ASP A 919 -16.87 -4.38 -7.32
C ASP A 919 -16.77 -3.64 -8.66
N GLY A 920 -15.60 -3.56 -9.28
CA GLY A 920 -15.45 -2.75 -10.48
C GLY A 920 -14.77 -1.39 -10.25
N THR A 921 -14.27 -1.10 -9.06
CA THR A 921 -13.65 0.21 -8.74
C THR A 921 -12.16 0.10 -8.49
N ILE A 922 -11.44 1.23 -8.58
CA ILE A 922 -10.01 1.33 -8.31
C ILE A 922 -9.79 1.97 -6.95
N GLU A 923 -9.02 1.30 -6.10
CA GLU A 923 -8.45 1.91 -4.90
C GLU A 923 -7.12 2.60 -5.26
N TYR A 924 -6.95 3.83 -4.80
CA TYR A 924 -5.70 4.58 -4.93
C TYR A 924 -4.77 4.26 -3.74
N LEU A 925 -3.55 3.83 -4.03
CA LEU A 925 -2.58 3.34 -3.03
C LEU A 925 -1.40 4.31 -2.82
N GLY A 926 -1.39 5.46 -3.48
CA GLY A 926 -0.31 6.44 -3.41
C GLY A 926 0.39 6.65 -4.74
N ARG A 927 1.64 7.09 -4.70
CA ARG A 927 2.48 7.33 -5.88
C ARG A 927 3.73 6.48 -5.87
N SER A 928 4.23 6.16 -7.06
CA SER A 928 5.52 5.49 -7.25
C SER A 928 6.70 6.47 -7.23
N ASP A 929 6.44 7.77 -7.34
CA ASP A 929 7.43 8.85 -7.31
C ASP A 929 7.20 9.83 -6.13
N PHE A 930 8.01 10.89 -6.06
CA PHE A 930 7.98 11.88 -4.98
C PHE A 930 7.06 13.07 -5.26
N GLN A 931 6.21 12.98 -6.28
CA GLN A 931 5.21 14.01 -6.50
C GLN A 931 4.16 13.94 -5.40
N VAL A 932 3.67 15.09 -4.96
CA VAL A 932 2.65 15.20 -3.91
C VAL A 932 1.50 16.09 -4.38
N LYS A 933 0.32 15.86 -3.80
CA LYS A 933 -0.81 16.79 -3.93
C LYS A 933 -1.04 17.45 -2.57
N LEU A 934 -0.91 18.78 -2.52
CA LEU A 934 -1.06 19.55 -1.29
C LEU A 934 -2.05 20.69 -1.51
N ARG A 935 -3.19 20.65 -0.81
CA ARG A 935 -4.32 21.58 -0.93
C ARG A 935 -4.82 21.71 -2.37
N GLY A 936 -4.85 20.59 -3.09
CA GLY A 936 -5.19 20.48 -4.50
C GLY A 936 -4.08 20.87 -5.47
N TYR A 937 -2.95 21.42 -5.00
CA TYR A 937 -1.82 21.75 -5.88
C TYR A 937 -0.95 20.51 -6.11
N ARG A 938 -0.63 20.26 -7.38
CA ARG A 938 0.34 19.25 -7.79
C ARG A 938 1.75 19.83 -7.65
N ILE A 939 2.55 19.23 -6.76
CA ILE A 939 3.89 19.73 -6.41
C ILE A 939 4.92 18.60 -6.66
N GLU A 940 5.96 18.94 -7.42
CA GLU A 940 7.14 18.10 -7.59
C GLU A 940 8.19 18.55 -6.56
N LEU A 941 8.47 17.70 -5.56
CA LEU A 941 9.40 18.07 -4.48
C LEU A 941 10.80 18.37 -5.03
N ASN A 942 11.21 17.66 -6.08
CA ASN A 942 12.47 17.88 -6.79
C ASN A 942 12.58 19.27 -7.44
N GLU A 943 11.47 19.92 -7.83
CA GLU A 943 11.48 21.31 -8.36
C GLU A 943 11.90 22.29 -7.26
N ILE A 944 11.44 22.07 -6.03
CA ILE A 944 11.81 22.87 -4.87
C ILE A 944 13.27 22.59 -4.48
N GLU A 945 13.65 21.31 -4.43
CA GLU A 945 15.03 20.89 -4.12
C GLU A 945 16.03 21.48 -5.12
N SER A 946 15.72 21.46 -6.42
CA SER A 946 16.58 22.04 -7.45
C SER A 946 16.80 23.54 -7.24
N VAL A 947 15.74 24.29 -6.88
CA VAL A 947 15.86 25.73 -6.56
C VAL A 947 16.67 25.97 -5.30
N ILE A 948 16.50 25.14 -4.27
CA ILE A 948 17.28 25.25 -3.02
C ILE A 948 18.77 25.01 -3.30
N LEU A 949 19.10 24.04 -4.15
CA LEU A 949 20.47 23.70 -4.55
C LEU A 949 21.16 24.80 -5.39
N GLU A 950 20.44 25.81 -5.87
CA GLU A 950 21.04 26.98 -6.52
C GLU A 950 21.66 27.98 -5.51
N ASP A 951 21.30 27.94 -4.23
CA ASP A 951 21.94 28.78 -3.20
C ASP A 951 23.35 28.28 -2.88
N ALA A 952 24.34 29.18 -2.96
CA ALA A 952 25.75 28.82 -2.78
C ALA A 952 26.12 28.30 -1.38
N GLY A 953 25.24 28.48 -0.38
CA GLY A 953 25.43 27.97 0.98
C GLY A 953 24.93 26.54 1.19
N VAL A 954 24.19 25.98 0.24
CA VAL A 954 23.59 24.64 0.32
C VAL A 954 24.35 23.65 -0.58
N THR A 955 24.70 22.50 -0.03
CA THR A 955 25.37 21.40 -0.76
C THR A 955 24.44 20.24 -1.11
N ASP A 956 23.39 20.02 -0.31
CA ASP A 956 22.38 19.00 -0.56
C ASP A 956 21.02 19.42 0.02
N ALA A 957 19.92 18.95 -0.55
CA ALA A 957 18.58 19.30 -0.12
C ALA A 957 17.55 18.21 -0.41
N ALA A 958 16.60 18.02 0.51
CA ALA A 958 15.43 17.17 0.35
C ALA A 958 14.19 17.87 0.89
N VAL A 959 13.09 17.86 0.16
CA VAL A 959 11.83 18.50 0.57
C VAL A 959 10.79 17.42 0.81
N LEU A 960 9.94 17.53 1.82
CA LEU A 960 8.86 16.56 2.05
C LEU A 960 7.62 17.25 2.61
N VAL A 961 6.49 16.55 2.56
CA VAL A 961 5.25 17.00 3.19
C VAL A 961 5.15 16.40 4.59
N LYS A 962 5.09 17.26 5.61
CA LYS A 962 4.85 16.89 7.01
C LYS A 962 3.71 17.77 7.52
N ASP A 963 2.70 17.15 8.14
CA ASP A 963 1.53 17.85 8.71
C ASP A 963 0.87 18.86 7.74
N GLU A 964 0.67 18.45 6.47
CA GLU A 964 0.14 19.29 5.39
C GLU A 964 0.95 20.57 5.09
N GLN A 965 2.28 20.52 5.27
CA GLN A 965 3.20 21.60 4.95
C GLN A 965 4.46 21.09 4.26
N LEU A 966 5.05 21.92 3.41
CA LEU A 966 6.36 21.65 2.81
C LEU A 966 7.48 21.96 3.82
N VAL A 967 8.31 20.96 4.09
CA VAL A 967 9.49 21.06 4.96
C VAL A 967 10.73 20.77 4.12
N ALA A 968 11.67 21.71 4.10
CA ALA A 968 12.96 21.58 3.40
C ALA A 968 14.06 21.19 4.38
N TYR A 969 14.68 20.05 4.18
CA TYR A 969 15.90 19.61 4.86
C TYR A 969 17.09 20.01 3.99
N VAL A 970 18.07 20.70 4.58
CA VAL A 970 19.21 21.26 3.85
C VAL A 970 20.52 20.95 4.57
N ALA A 971 21.54 20.59 3.81
CA ALA A 971 22.91 20.40 4.30
C ALA A 971 23.83 21.41 3.61
N GLY A 972 24.75 22.03 4.35
CA GLY A 972 25.69 23.00 3.80
C GLY A 972 26.52 23.68 4.88
N ALA A 973 27.59 24.39 4.49
CA ALA A 973 28.53 24.99 5.44
C ALA A 973 28.14 26.42 5.88
N ASP A 974 27.20 27.06 5.19
CA ASP A 974 26.74 28.44 5.45
C ASP A 974 25.26 28.59 5.06
N VAL A 975 24.43 27.66 5.57
CA VAL A 975 22.99 27.68 5.38
C VAL A 975 22.41 28.85 6.17
N ASN A 976 21.72 29.76 5.49
CA ASN A 976 20.97 30.84 6.13
C ASN A 976 19.49 30.71 5.78
N GLN A 977 18.68 30.28 6.75
CA GLN A 977 17.25 30.00 6.55
C GLN A 977 16.46 31.20 6.00
N ASN A 978 16.75 32.41 6.48
CA ASN A 978 16.08 33.63 6.00
C ASN A 978 16.44 33.93 4.54
N ARG A 979 17.74 33.86 4.20
CA ARG A 979 18.22 34.03 2.81
C ARG A 979 17.59 32.99 1.90
N LEU A 980 17.53 31.73 2.33
CA LEU A 980 16.99 30.63 1.54
C LEU A 980 15.47 30.74 1.36
N SER A 981 14.74 31.19 2.40
CA SER A 981 13.31 31.50 2.30
C SER A 981 13.04 32.60 1.27
N ASP A 982 13.81 33.68 1.31
CA ASP A 982 13.67 34.79 0.35
C ASP A 982 14.09 34.38 -1.07
N TRP A 983 15.11 33.53 -1.19
CA TRP A 983 15.53 32.92 -2.46
C TRP A 983 14.42 32.07 -3.08
N MET A 984 13.81 31.16 -2.30
CA MET A 984 12.68 30.36 -2.74
C MET A 984 11.50 31.24 -3.16
N LYS A 985 11.13 32.26 -2.39
CA LYS A 985 10.04 33.19 -2.74
C LYS A 985 10.29 33.94 -4.05
N ALA A 986 11.54 34.21 -4.39
CA ALA A 986 11.90 34.87 -5.65
C ALA A 986 11.79 33.95 -6.87
N LYS A 987 11.88 32.63 -6.68
CA LYS A 987 11.99 31.64 -7.77
C LYS A 987 10.77 30.73 -7.92
N LEU A 988 10.07 30.45 -6.82
CA LEU A 988 8.98 29.50 -6.74
C LEU A 988 7.63 30.20 -6.53
N PRO A 989 6.53 29.63 -7.02
CA PRO A 989 5.18 30.03 -6.60
C PRO A 989 5.02 29.93 -5.08
N ALA A 990 4.16 30.79 -4.50
CA ALA A 990 3.97 30.86 -3.06
C ALA A 990 3.57 29.51 -2.41
N TYR A 991 2.83 28.65 -3.11
CA TYR A 991 2.43 27.33 -2.62
C TYR A 991 3.54 26.26 -2.68
N MET A 992 4.66 26.53 -3.35
CA MET A 992 5.84 25.66 -3.44
C MET A 992 6.98 26.09 -2.52
N VAL A 993 6.86 27.24 -1.85
CA VAL A 993 7.85 27.70 -0.87
C VAL A 993 7.71 26.87 0.40
N ALA A 994 8.80 26.23 0.84
CA ALA A 994 8.80 25.47 2.09
C ALA A 994 8.51 26.39 3.29
N ALA A 995 7.58 25.95 4.15
CA ALA A 995 7.19 26.68 5.35
C ALA A 995 8.28 26.60 6.44
N THR A 996 8.98 25.47 6.49
CA THR A 996 10.01 25.17 7.48
C THR A 996 11.28 24.72 6.78
N ILE A 997 12.44 25.21 7.24
CA ILE A 997 13.76 24.83 6.75
C ILE A 997 14.53 24.24 7.93
N ILE A 998 14.97 22.98 7.81
CA ILE A 998 15.70 22.24 8.83
C ILE A 998 17.11 21.99 8.31
N GLU A 999 18.12 22.43 9.07
CA GLU A 999 19.51 22.13 8.74
C GLU A 999 19.88 20.74 9.26
N VAL A 1000 20.49 19.92 8.40
CA VAL A 1000 21.01 18.59 8.74
C VAL A 1000 22.47 18.50 8.35
N GLU A 1001 23.25 17.68 9.07
CA GLU A 1001 24.68 17.49 8.79
C GLU A 1001 24.89 16.90 7.38
N GLU A 1002 24.06 15.92 7.02
CA GLU A 1002 23.98 15.33 5.68
C GLU A 1002 22.54 14.87 5.40
N ILE A 1003 22.16 14.84 4.11
CA ILE A 1003 20.88 14.23 3.72
C ILE A 1003 21.05 12.71 3.80
N PRO A 1004 20.27 12.00 4.65
CA PRO A 1004 20.41 10.56 4.80
C PRO A 1004 20.06 9.88 3.48
N LEU A 1005 20.84 8.87 3.11
CA LEU A 1005 20.66 8.09 1.89
C LEU A 1005 20.25 6.66 2.23
N THR A 1006 19.33 6.12 1.45
CA THR A 1006 19.05 4.69 1.37
C THR A 1006 20.29 3.95 0.90
N LYS A 1007 20.31 2.62 1.09
CA LYS A 1007 21.43 1.76 0.65
C LYS A 1007 21.68 1.78 -0.86
N ASN A 1008 20.69 2.21 -1.64
CA ASN A 1008 20.78 2.39 -3.10
C ASN A 1008 21.29 3.78 -3.51
N GLY A 1009 21.74 4.60 -2.56
CA GLY A 1009 22.24 5.96 -2.81
C GLY A 1009 21.16 7.00 -3.15
N LYS A 1010 19.87 6.66 -2.97
CA LYS A 1010 18.74 7.61 -3.08
C LYS A 1010 18.47 8.25 -1.72
N GLN A 1011 17.95 9.47 -1.68
CA GLN A 1011 17.55 10.15 -0.43
C GLN A 1011 16.56 9.30 0.41
N ASP A 1012 16.85 9.12 1.70
CA ASP A 1012 16.00 8.43 2.66
C ASP A 1012 15.04 9.42 3.33
N ARG A 1013 13.93 9.70 2.64
CA ARG A 1013 12.89 10.62 3.14
C ARG A 1013 12.16 10.07 4.37
N LYS A 1014 12.20 8.75 4.61
CA LYS A 1014 11.63 8.13 5.80
C LYS A 1014 12.49 8.44 7.03
N ALA A 1015 13.82 8.36 6.89
CA ALA A 1015 14.74 8.82 7.91
C ALA A 1015 14.55 10.32 8.20
N LEU A 1016 14.39 11.15 7.17
CA LEU A 1016 14.10 12.58 7.35
C LEU A 1016 12.78 12.84 8.10
N LEU A 1017 11.71 12.10 7.82
CA LEU A 1017 10.43 12.23 8.54
C LEU A 1017 10.57 11.97 10.05
N SER A 1018 11.49 11.08 10.43
CA SER A 1018 11.77 10.71 11.82
C SER A 1018 12.63 11.71 12.59
N ILE A 1019 13.24 12.67 11.90
CA ILE A 1019 13.90 13.81 12.54
C ILE A 1019 12.77 14.63 13.19
N GLU A 1020 12.69 14.55 14.52
CA GLU A 1020 11.83 15.43 15.29
C GLU A 1020 12.24 16.86 14.96
N LEU A 1021 11.23 17.71 14.70
CA LEU A 1021 11.46 19.14 14.77
C LEU A 1021 11.90 19.36 16.22
N GLU A 1022 13.21 19.49 16.47
CA GLU A 1022 13.64 20.08 17.73
C GLU A 1022 12.87 21.39 17.80
N GLU A 1023 11.93 21.48 18.74
CA GLU A 1023 11.34 22.76 19.09
C GLU A 1023 12.55 23.64 19.36
N VAL A 1024 12.77 24.63 18.49
CA VAL A 1024 13.72 25.69 18.78
C VAL A 1024 13.15 26.32 20.04
N ILE A 1025 13.66 25.87 21.20
CA ILE A 1025 13.41 26.53 22.48
C ILE A 1025 14.24 27.81 22.41
N ASP A 1026 13.73 28.78 21.67
CA ASP A 1026 14.00 30.17 21.98
C ASP A 1026 13.48 30.41 23.41
N ASP A 1027 14.23 31.17 24.21
CA ASP A 1027 13.92 31.44 25.62
C ASP A 1027 12.44 31.85 25.77
N TYR A 1028 11.60 30.99 26.35
CA TYR A 1028 10.16 31.25 26.51
C TYR A 1028 9.88 32.66 27.08
N ILE A 1029 9.24 33.50 26.29
CA ILE A 1029 8.78 34.83 26.66
C ILE A 1029 7.33 34.73 27.10
N ALA A 1030 7.08 35.02 28.38
CA ALA A 1030 5.73 35.09 28.94
C ALA A 1030 4.96 36.34 28.42
N PRO A 1031 3.62 36.30 28.38
CA PRO A 1031 2.81 37.47 28.06
C PRO A 1031 3.08 38.64 29.01
N ARG A 1032 3.23 39.84 28.43
CA ARG A 1032 3.43 41.12 29.12
C ARG A 1032 2.18 42.00 29.11
N SER A 1033 1.20 41.70 28.23
CA SER A 1033 -0.09 42.40 28.19
C SER A 1033 -1.29 41.44 28.25
N GLU A 1034 -2.46 41.97 28.59
CA GLU A 1034 -3.72 41.21 28.57
C GLU A 1034 -4.09 40.76 27.14
N MET A 1035 -3.74 41.56 26.12
CA MET A 1035 -3.93 41.20 24.72
C MET A 1035 -3.03 40.03 24.31
N GLU A 1036 -1.74 40.08 24.68
CA GLU A 1036 -0.79 38.99 24.46
C GLU A 1036 -1.28 37.69 25.13
N ALA A 1037 -1.79 37.75 26.37
CA ALA A 1037 -2.30 36.57 27.08
C ALA A 1037 -3.53 35.95 26.41
N ARG A 1038 -4.47 36.76 25.91
CA ARG A 1038 -5.67 36.27 25.23
C ARG A 1038 -5.36 35.68 23.86
N LEU A 1039 -4.44 36.30 23.12
CA LEU A 1039 -3.96 35.76 21.85
C LEU A 1039 -3.19 34.45 22.05
N GLN A 1040 -2.38 34.34 23.12
CA GLN A 1040 -1.72 33.10 23.50
C GLN A 1040 -2.72 31.97 23.72
N THR A 1041 -3.81 32.19 24.48
CA THR A 1041 -4.85 31.18 24.69
C THR A 1041 -5.50 30.76 23.36
N ILE A 1042 -5.85 31.72 22.50
CA ILE A 1042 -6.42 31.42 21.18
C ILE A 1042 -5.47 30.55 20.35
N TRP A 1043 -4.16 30.84 20.37
CA TRP A 1043 -3.18 30.06 19.63
C TRP A 1043 -2.96 28.67 20.24
N GLN A 1044 -2.92 28.55 21.57
CA GLN A 1044 -2.80 27.26 22.27
C GLN A 1044 -3.97 26.34 21.91
N ASP A 1045 -5.20 26.86 21.96
CA ASP A 1045 -6.41 26.10 21.64
C ASP A 1045 -6.45 25.67 20.17
N LEU A 1046 -5.96 26.52 19.27
CA LEU A 1046 -5.99 26.25 17.82
C LEU A 1046 -4.85 25.35 17.36
N LEU A 1047 -3.67 25.45 17.97
CA LEU A 1047 -2.47 24.70 17.61
C LEU A 1047 -2.30 23.42 18.44
N GLY A 1048 -3.09 23.24 19.51
CA GLY A 1048 -2.98 22.08 20.39
C GLY A 1048 -1.66 22.02 21.17
N LYS A 1049 -1.06 23.18 21.47
CA LYS A 1049 0.23 23.30 22.19
C LYS A 1049 0.03 23.80 23.62
N GLU A 1050 0.73 23.20 24.58
CA GLU A 1050 0.66 23.59 26.00
C GLU A 1050 1.39 24.90 26.31
N SER A 1051 2.46 25.23 25.57
CA SER A 1051 3.24 26.47 25.75
C SER A 1051 3.58 27.13 24.42
N ILE A 1052 3.32 28.43 24.31
CA ILE A 1052 3.66 29.27 23.15
C ILE A 1052 4.31 30.57 23.65
N SER A 1053 5.52 30.89 23.18
CA SER A 1053 6.26 32.12 23.48
C SER A 1053 5.66 33.34 22.77
N MET A 1054 5.87 34.55 23.28
CA MET A 1054 5.34 35.77 22.65
C MET A 1054 5.97 36.08 21.28
N ASP A 1055 7.19 35.63 21.06
CA ASP A 1055 7.95 35.78 19.82
C ASP A 1055 7.87 34.55 18.91
N ASP A 1056 7.17 33.49 19.32
CA ASP A 1056 6.93 32.32 18.47
C ASP A 1056 6.23 32.77 17.19
N ASN A 1057 6.81 32.38 16.05
CA ASN A 1057 6.20 32.60 14.77
C ASN A 1057 5.07 31.59 14.55
N PHE A 1058 3.84 32.08 14.41
CA PHE A 1058 2.61 31.33 14.16
C PHE A 1058 2.82 30.19 13.16
N PHE A 1059 3.48 30.48 12.03
CA PHE A 1059 3.66 29.52 10.96
C PHE A 1059 4.75 28.49 11.26
N ALA A 1060 5.78 28.88 12.01
CA ALA A 1060 6.85 27.97 12.43
C ALA A 1060 6.37 26.94 13.47
N ILE A 1061 5.39 27.30 14.31
CA ILE A 1061 4.90 26.43 15.39
C ILE A 1061 3.65 25.59 14.99
N GLY A 1062 3.44 25.36 13.70
CA GLY A 1062 2.35 24.53 13.19
C GLY A 1062 1.11 25.30 12.71
N GLY A 1063 1.12 26.64 12.80
CA GLY A 1063 0.09 27.47 12.20
C GLY A 1063 0.17 27.48 10.68
N HIS A 1064 -0.98 27.58 10.03
CA HIS A 1064 -1.09 27.74 8.58
C HIS A 1064 -2.23 28.70 8.26
N SER A 1065 -2.35 29.16 7.01
CA SER A 1065 -3.34 30.18 6.63
C SER A 1065 -4.76 29.84 7.08
N LEU A 1066 -5.13 28.55 7.06
CA LEU A 1066 -6.41 28.06 7.57
C LEU A 1066 -6.56 28.19 9.10
N LEU A 1067 -5.53 27.85 9.89
CA LEU A 1067 -5.53 28.17 11.32
C LEU A 1067 -5.50 29.67 11.55
N GLY A 1068 -4.85 30.44 10.67
CA GLY A 1068 -4.84 31.90 10.72
C GLY A 1068 -6.22 32.52 10.49
N ILE A 1069 -7.04 31.90 9.63
CA ILE A 1069 -8.46 32.24 9.47
C ILE A 1069 -9.21 31.94 10.77
N ARG A 1070 -8.95 30.80 11.41
CA ARG A 1070 -9.53 30.47 12.73
C ARG A 1070 -9.08 31.44 13.82
N VAL A 1071 -7.82 31.89 13.81
CA VAL A 1071 -7.30 32.94 14.71
C VAL A 1071 -8.08 34.23 14.48
N ALA A 1072 -8.28 34.65 13.23
CA ALA A 1072 -9.04 35.86 12.90
C ALA A 1072 -10.51 35.75 13.36
N SER A 1073 -11.15 34.60 13.17
CA SER A 1073 -12.52 34.35 13.66
C SER A 1073 -12.58 34.37 15.19
N ALA A 1074 -11.65 33.68 15.87
CA ALA A 1074 -11.55 33.67 17.32
C ALA A 1074 -11.27 35.07 17.89
N CYS A 1075 -10.46 35.89 17.22
CA CYS A 1075 -10.24 37.29 17.59
C CYS A 1075 -11.52 38.12 17.48
N ARG A 1076 -12.32 37.89 16.44
CA ARG A 1076 -13.62 38.55 16.27
C ARG A 1076 -14.60 38.16 17.36
N GLU A 1077 -14.73 36.86 17.65
CA GLU A 1077 -15.67 36.33 18.64
C GLU A 1077 -15.27 36.64 20.07
N GLN A 1078 -14.01 36.33 20.43
CA GLN A 1078 -13.55 36.40 21.80
C GLN A 1078 -13.05 37.79 22.15
N LEU A 1079 -12.41 38.52 21.21
CA LEU A 1079 -11.78 39.82 21.46
C LEU A 1079 -12.60 41.00 20.93
N SER A 1080 -13.64 40.78 20.11
CA SER A 1080 -14.40 41.86 19.43
C SER A 1080 -13.53 42.76 18.53
N ILE A 1081 -12.39 42.23 18.06
CA ILE A 1081 -11.45 42.90 17.16
C ILE A 1081 -11.46 42.14 15.83
N GLU A 1082 -11.64 42.87 14.74
CA GLU A 1082 -11.64 42.32 13.39
C GLU A 1082 -10.25 42.56 12.77
N ILE A 1083 -9.42 41.51 12.76
CA ILE A 1083 -8.10 41.52 12.15
C ILE A 1083 -8.13 40.78 10.81
N PRO A 1084 -7.77 41.42 9.68
CA PRO A 1084 -7.60 40.71 8.42
C PRO A 1084 -6.47 39.67 8.52
N LEU A 1085 -6.62 38.51 7.86
CA LEU A 1085 -5.57 37.48 7.82
C LEU A 1085 -4.20 38.04 7.36
N LYS A 1086 -4.21 39.02 6.46
CA LYS A 1086 -3.00 39.72 6.00
C LYS A 1086 -2.19 40.30 7.16
N VAL A 1087 -2.86 40.84 8.18
CA VAL A 1087 -2.20 41.42 9.37
C VAL A 1087 -1.46 40.34 10.16
N LEU A 1088 -2.06 39.15 10.32
CA LEU A 1088 -1.39 38.00 10.93
C LEU A 1088 -0.22 37.49 10.08
N MET A 1089 -0.35 37.50 8.75
CA MET A 1089 0.75 37.09 7.86
C MET A 1089 1.93 38.05 7.92
N GLU A 1090 1.67 39.36 8.02
CA GLU A 1090 2.71 40.39 8.13
C GLU A 1090 3.28 40.50 9.55
N ASN A 1091 2.54 40.06 10.57
CA ASN A 1091 2.91 40.14 11.98
C ASN A 1091 2.71 38.78 12.67
N PRO A 1092 3.51 37.76 12.33
CA PRO A 1092 3.22 36.38 12.65
C PRO A 1092 3.62 35.97 14.07
N THR A 1093 3.81 36.89 15.01
CA THR A 1093 4.11 36.56 16.42
C THR A 1093 3.03 37.12 17.34
N ILE A 1094 2.81 36.51 18.50
CA ILE A 1094 1.80 37.02 19.46
C ILE A 1094 2.13 38.46 19.85
N GLN A 1095 3.41 38.78 20.07
CA GLN A 1095 3.86 40.14 20.36
C GLN A 1095 3.47 41.12 19.24
N ALA A 1096 3.85 40.82 17.99
CA ALA A 1096 3.62 41.73 16.87
C ALA A 1096 2.12 41.85 16.56
N LEU A 1097 1.36 40.76 16.69
CA LEU A 1097 -0.08 40.75 16.49
C LEU A 1097 -0.83 41.51 17.60
N ALA A 1098 -0.39 41.40 18.85
CA ALA A 1098 -0.96 42.14 19.98
C ALA A 1098 -0.83 43.65 19.77
N GLU A 1099 0.33 44.13 19.30
CA GLU A 1099 0.53 45.54 18.95
C GLU A 1099 -0.46 46.02 17.89
N GLN A 1100 -0.74 45.18 16.87
CA GLN A 1100 -1.75 45.50 15.85
C GLN A 1100 -3.16 45.48 16.43
N CYS A 1101 -3.53 44.47 17.20
CA CYS A 1101 -4.84 44.39 17.86
C CYS A 1101 -5.12 45.63 18.71
N GLU A 1102 -4.14 46.09 19.49
CA GLU A 1102 -4.24 47.31 20.29
C GLU A 1102 -4.37 48.58 19.41
N LEU A 1103 -3.75 48.61 18.24
CA LEU A 1103 -3.90 49.71 17.27
C LEU A 1103 -5.32 49.75 16.69
N TYR A 1104 -5.87 48.59 16.32
CA TYR A 1104 -7.25 48.44 15.83
C TYR A 1104 -8.27 48.80 16.91
N GLU A 1105 -8.02 48.42 18.17
CA GLU A 1105 -8.85 48.80 19.31
C GLU A 1105 -8.85 50.32 19.55
N LYS A 1106 -7.69 50.97 19.48
CA LYS A 1106 -7.56 52.44 19.58
C LYS A 1106 -8.26 53.17 18.44
N GLN A 1107 -8.20 52.68 17.20
CA GLN A 1107 -8.93 53.27 16.07
C GLN A 1107 -10.45 53.22 16.27
N LYS A 1108 -10.96 52.15 16.88
CA LYS A 1108 -12.39 51.99 17.22
C LYS A 1108 -12.84 52.95 18.33
N LEU A 1109 -11.98 53.24 19.32
CA LEU A 1109 -12.21 54.24 20.37
C LEU A 1109 -12.17 55.68 19.86
N VAL A 1110 -11.31 55.99 18.89
CA VAL A 1110 -11.25 57.34 18.27
C VAL A 1110 -12.49 57.59 17.41
N MET A 1111 -12.96 56.60 16.64
CA MET A 1111 -14.20 56.71 15.84
C MET A 1111 -15.47 56.77 16.69
N SER A 1112 -15.52 56.12 17.86
CA SER A 1112 -16.67 56.24 18.78
C SER A 1112 -16.68 57.56 19.55
N SER A 1113 -15.50 58.14 19.84
CA SER A 1113 -15.39 59.45 20.51
C SER A 1113 -15.64 60.66 19.59
N SER A 1114 -15.46 60.52 18.27
CA SER A 1114 -15.81 61.58 17.30
C SER A 1114 -17.31 61.71 17.07
N VAL A 1115 -18.10 60.64 17.29
CA VAL A 1115 -19.57 60.68 17.19
C VAL A 1115 -20.21 61.32 18.42
N ALA A 1116 -19.55 61.28 19.59
CA ALA A 1116 -20.07 61.89 20.82
C ALA A 1116 -19.79 63.40 20.98
N ARG A 1117 -19.05 64.03 20.05
CA ARG A 1117 -18.72 65.48 20.09
C ARG A 1117 -19.50 66.35 19.10
N ASP A 1118 -20.27 65.76 18.18
CA ASP A 1118 -21.03 66.52 17.17
C ASP A 1118 -22.51 66.77 17.53
N ASP A 1119 -22.98 66.30 18.69
CA ASP A 1119 -24.38 66.46 19.12
C ASP A 1119 -24.66 67.70 20.01
N ASP A 1120 -23.63 68.47 20.40
CA ASP A 1120 -23.79 69.62 21.34
C ASP A 1120 -23.70 71.02 20.70
N GLU A 1121 -23.53 71.13 19.38
CA GLU A 1121 -23.58 72.43 18.68
C GLU A 1121 -24.50 72.39 17.45
N ARG A 1122 -25.82 72.38 17.68
CA ARG A 1122 -26.83 72.93 16.74
C ARG A 1122 -28.19 73.16 17.41
N MET A 1123 -28.25 74.20 18.25
CA MET A 1123 -29.46 75.00 18.43
C MET A 1123 -29.12 76.47 18.20
N VAL A 1124 -29.79 77.09 17.23
CA VAL A 1124 -30.35 78.46 17.20
C VAL A 1124 -30.39 78.99 15.74
N ILE A 1125 -31.62 79.04 15.23
CA ILE A 1125 -32.19 79.63 14.00
C ILE A 1125 -31.81 79.01 12.66
#